data_AF-A0A399WV27-F1
#
_entry.id   AF-A0A399WV27-F1
#
_cell.length_a   1.000
_cell.length_b   1.000
_cell.length_c   1.000
_cell.angle_alpha   90.00
_cell.angle_beta   90.00
_cell.angle_gamma   90.00
#
_symmetry.space_group_name_H-M   'P 1'
#
loop_
_entity.id
_entity.type
_entity.pdbx_description
1 polymer ?
#
loop_
_entity_poly.entity_id
_entity_poly.type
_entity_poly.pdbx_seq_one_letter_code
_entity_poly.pdbx_strand_id
1 'polypeptide(L)'
;MNWALVPSLAAALMLPALAEAQFEKDRRLDAVVSVRSNAGTVKSVLESVSKATGVELRVAPPLDDDLVILVCKNRKASDVLKKISDHFDWSWVREGDAYRLIQTKEQADKEKAEFREQIMEPYRRLRESAKQYLKILESTDVEQATREIEHIRALGAAQYERENYDRVTELERRVDPGERIFHEVFASLNDAELEALHRDYRIIVTTNPKRGQFRLRVSPEKLKPFVVAALSRARSLVIPPTDPDNPGAVEFRVPKDEDVTGYRIVVRREFGVTPYDANLRWSFQPESNGEPLQTIAWGSLQRARTADGYSVQPHEQLELGPIAEMRIEREWLVRFLSVDERGQNYLGSAHPRLWRPGEPHVEPLQPLGEYFTEIASHIGIDLIMDCHDRMMRLRRPDSEPRNFGMLLQQAHSRVPLAVEARDGWVSVTPKSRAFMRSENVPRPILFPSIEREFREGGQTIEHGIWLITSLRDEQLLWFGSFFGFGGEYLSALRLLGALGPNARRLVLQGTQISYGSLSPQGKKHYEEILIRSQAAFVPVWDGNPYDEWSAHEAANRDWFGGKHLVGGPTHDLTDVHPNGIPVDAYVSVMNFDRRAVNSRVKERGYTASGAVWTIGRVAMQLFEAGEEASNERFSFAMMNLKDFVLTCRTTSTFARGAILTDQSLASEFGSYRSLPEDFRKSIEEVMKRMRDIGDLRPVR
;
A
#
# COMPACT_ATOMS: atom_id res chain seq x y z
N MET A 1 30.69 -26.38 46.41
CA MET A 1 30.77 -24.96 46.82
C MET A 1 30.21 -24.10 45.69
N ASN A 2 29.62 -22.95 46.06
CA ASN A 2 29.04 -21.89 45.23
C ASN A 2 27.63 -22.16 44.65
N TRP A 3 26.66 -22.16 45.56
CA TRP A 3 25.32 -21.61 45.32
C TRP A 3 25.36 -20.12 45.70
N ALA A 4 25.06 -19.20 44.77
CA ALA A 4 24.76 -17.81 45.11
C ALA A 4 23.95 -17.11 44.01
N LEU A 5 22.76 -16.65 44.40
CA LEU A 5 22.07 -15.43 43.94
C LEU A 5 21.53 -15.38 42.50
N VAL A 6 20.25 -15.75 42.34
CA VAL A 6 19.34 -15.05 41.43
C VAL A 6 18.05 -14.67 42.19
N PRO A 7 17.98 -13.49 42.82
CA PRO A 7 16.71 -12.86 43.17
C PRO A 7 16.60 -11.55 42.40
N SER A 8 16.19 -11.59 41.13
CA SER A 8 15.93 -10.34 40.35
C SER A 8 14.82 -10.47 39.30
N LEU A 9 14.06 -11.56 39.28
CA LEU A 9 12.92 -11.70 38.33
C LEU A 9 11.55 -11.37 38.95
N ALA A 10 11.44 -11.17 40.27
CA ALA A 10 10.16 -10.92 40.93
C ALA A 10 9.78 -9.43 41.05
N ALA A 11 10.68 -8.49 40.75
CA ALA A 11 10.41 -7.05 40.91
C ALA A 11 9.75 -6.40 39.68
N ALA A 12 9.74 -7.07 38.52
CA ALA A 12 9.17 -6.49 37.28
C ALA A 12 7.64 -6.67 37.15
N LEU A 13 7.02 -7.57 37.91
CA LEU A 13 5.58 -7.85 37.83
C LEU A 13 4.70 -7.00 38.78
N MET A 14 5.28 -6.05 39.53
CA MET A 14 4.57 -5.24 40.53
C MET A 14 4.22 -3.82 40.06
N LEU A 15 4.55 -3.43 38.83
CA LEU A 15 4.42 -2.04 38.36
C LEU A 15 2.99 -1.55 38.02
N PRO A 16 2.04 -2.37 37.52
CA PRO A 16 0.70 -1.85 37.17
C PRO A 16 -0.12 -1.43 38.39
N ALA A 17 -0.03 -2.18 39.49
CA ALA A 17 -0.77 -1.89 40.73
C ALA A 17 -0.32 -0.58 41.42
N LEU A 18 0.89 -0.07 41.09
CA LEU A 18 1.41 1.17 41.63
C LEU A 18 0.80 2.42 40.97
N ALA A 19 0.13 2.31 39.83
CA ALA A 19 -0.49 3.45 39.16
C ALA A 19 -1.84 3.84 39.81
N GLU A 20 -2.70 2.86 40.14
CA GLU A 20 -4.01 3.12 40.78
C GLU A 20 -3.87 3.76 42.17
N ALA A 21 -2.88 3.33 42.94
CA ALA A 21 -2.61 3.85 44.29
C ALA A 21 -2.11 5.31 44.31
N GLN A 22 -1.80 5.91 43.16
CA GLN A 22 -1.28 7.28 43.11
C GLN A 22 -2.38 8.34 43.22
N PHE A 23 -3.55 8.11 42.63
CA PHE A 23 -4.65 9.10 42.65
C PHE A 23 -5.35 9.18 44.00
N GLU A 24 -5.45 8.07 44.74
CA GLU A 24 -6.17 8.01 46.02
C GLU A 24 -5.62 8.97 47.08
N LYS A 25 -4.37 9.43 46.92
CA LYS A 25 -3.72 10.34 47.86
C LYS A 25 -3.95 11.82 47.53
N ASP A 26 -4.50 12.14 46.36
CA ASP A 26 -4.69 13.51 45.89
C ASP A 26 -6.16 13.91 45.86
N ARG A 27 -6.63 14.49 46.98
CA ARG A 27 -8.02 14.94 47.15
C ARG A 27 -8.51 15.93 46.10
N ARG A 28 -7.61 16.60 45.38
CA ARG A 28 -7.99 17.50 44.27
C ARG A 28 -8.65 16.73 43.13
N LEU A 29 -8.28 15.46 42.94
CA LEU A 29 -8.84 14.57 41.92
C LEU A 29 -10.20 13.94 42.32
N ASP A 30 -10.67 14.14 43.54
CA ASP A 30 -12.04 13.79 43.95
C ASP A 30 -13.09 14.79 43.41
N ALA A 31 -12.65 15.91 42.81
CA ALA A 31 -13.54 16.88 42.19
C ALA A 31 -14.41 16.23 41.11
N VAL A 32 -15.70 16.54 41.13
CA VAL A 32 -16.67 16.07 40.14
C VAL A 32 -16.55 16.93 38.89
N VAL A 33 -16.28 16.29 37.76
CA VAL A 33 -16.10 16.91 36.45
C VAL A 33 -17.12 16.36 35.45
N SER A 34 -17.45 17.19 34.47
CA SER A 34 -18.12 16.75 33.24
C SER A 34 -17.20 17.11 32.09
N VAL A 35 -16.83 16.13 31.29
CA VAL A 35 -15.85 16.29 30.20
C VAL A 35 -16.54 15.99 28.90
N ARG A 36 -16.27 16.81 27.89
CA ARG A 36 -16.74 16.59 26.54
C ARG A 36 -15.66 16.93 25.53
N SER A 37 -15.36 15.98 24.66
CA SER A 37 -14.38 16.05 23.60
C SER A 37 -14.98 15.48 22.33
N ASN A 38 -15.17 16.34 21.34
CA ASN A 38 -15.71 15.98 20.05
C ASN A 38 -14.53 15.61 19.12
N ALA A 39 -13.87 14.49 19.38
CA ALA A 39 -12.62 14.09 18.71
C ALA A 39 -11.42 15.03 18.98
N GLY A 40 -11.33 15.59 20.18
CA GLY A 40 -10.15 16.36 20.62
C GLY A 40 -8.94 15.47 20.88
N THR A 41 -7.76 16.08 20.89
CA THR A 41 -6.51 15.41 21.26
C THR A 41 -6.52 15.03 22.74
N VAL A 42 -5.86 13.93 23.12
CA VAL A 42 -5.69 13.53 24.53
C VAL A 42 -5.12 14.69 25.35
N LYS A 43 -4.17 15.45 24.81
CA LYS A 43 -3.66 16.67 25.42
C LYS A 43 -4.76 17.67 25.78
N SER A 44 -5.62 18.05 24.82
CA SER A 44 -6.70 19.02 25.04
C SER A 44 -7.74 18.55 26.07
N VAL A 45 -7.99 17.23 26.12
CA VAL A 45 -8.86 16.60 27.12
C VAL A 45 -8.25 16.73 28.51
N LEU A 46 -6.97 16.39 28.66
CA LEU A 46 -6.28 16.50 29.94
C LEU A 46 -6.14 17.95 30.40
N GLU A 47 -5.91 18.91 29.50
CA GLU A 47 -5.90 20.33 29.82
C GLU A 47 -7.26 20.80 30.35
N SER A 48 -8.37 20.29 29.78
CA SER A 48 -9.72 20.59 30.26
C SER A 48 -9.98 20.03 31.66
N VAL A 49 -9.55 18.80 31.94
CA VAL A 49 -9.64 18.20 33.29
C VAL A 49 -8.72 18.91 34.28
N SER A 50 -7.51 19.28 33.85
CA SER A 50 -6.54 20.03 34.65
C SER A 50 -7.11 21.37 35.10
N LYS A 51 -7.75 22.11 34.18
CA LYS A 51 -8.42 23.38 34.50
C LYS A 51 -9.55 23.20 35.53
N ALA A 52 -10.30 22.12 35.45
CA ALA A 52 -11.41 21.85 36.37
C ALA A 52 -10.95 21.42 37.78
N THR A 53 -9.81 20.74 37.87
CA THR A 53 -9.30 20.16 39.13
C THR A 53 -8.21 20.99 39.80
N GLY A 54 -7.54 21.88 39.06
CA GLY A 54 -6.34 22.60 39.49
C GLY A 54 -5.10 21.70 39.61
N VAL A 55 -5.15 20.47 39.11
CA VAL A 55 -4.02 19.54 39.07
C VAL A 55 -3.35 19.64 37.71
N GLU A 56 -2.03 19.84 37.65
CA GLU A 56 -1.32 19.85 36.37
C GLU A 56 -1.29 18.44 35.78
N LEU A 57 -1.92 18.29 34.60
CA LEU A 57 -1.96 17.03 33.86
C LEU A 57 -1.19 17.20 32.56
N ARG A 58 -0.23 16.30 32.32
CA ARG A 58 0.63 16.29 31.15
C ARG A 58 0.47 14.97 30.39
N VAL A 59 0.86 14.99 29.14
CA VAL A 59 0.92 13.81 28.27
C VAL A 59 2.31 13.74 27.65
N ALA A 60 2.79 12.52 27.38
CA ALA A 60 4.06 12.33 26.69
C ALA A 60 3.91 12.68 25.20
N PRO A 61 4.92 13.33 24.58
CA PRO A 61 4.82 13.82 23.20
C PRO A 61 4.30 12.81 22.15
N PRO A 62 4.67 11.51 22.20
CA PRO A 62 4.13 10.52 21.24
C PRO A 62 2.62 10.27 21.33
N LEU A 63 1.98 10.71 22.42
CA LEU A 63 0.55 10.51 22.70
C LEU A 63 -0.26 11.82 22.56
N ASP A 64 0.42 12.98 22.43
CA ASP A 64 -0.21 14.30 22.45
C ASP A 64 -1.33 14.42 21.41
N ASP A 65 -1.09 13.87 20.21
CA ASP A 65 -1.97 13.99 19.04
C ASP A 65 -2.97 12.84 18.88
N ASP A 66 -2.97 11.86 19.79
CA ASP A 66 -3.97 10.80 19.75
C ASP A 66 -5.36 11.40 20.00
N LEU A 67 -6.34 11.02 19.18
CA LEU A 67 -7.68 11.61 19.23
C LEU A 67 -8.65 10.73 20.00
N VAL A 68 -9.51 11.39 20.78
CA VAL A 68 -10.52 10.73 21.59
C VAL A 68 -11.85 11.46 21.50
N ILE A 69 -12.91 10.68 21.25
CA ILE A 69 -14.29 11.09 21.48
C ILE A 69 -14.62 10.71 22.92
N LEU A 70 -14.81 11.71 23.77
CA LEU A 70 -15.09 11.51 25.19
C LEU A 70 -16.30 12.32 25.58
N VAL A 71 -17.27 11.69 26.23
CA VAL A 71 -18.28 12.43 26.97
C VAL A 71 -18.59 11.73 28.27
N CYS A 72 -18.55 12.48 29.37
CA CYS A 72 -19.03 12.00 30.65
C CYS A 72 -19.65 13.11 31.48
N LYS A 73 -20.63 12.76 32.32
CA LYS A 73 -21.31 13.71 33.20
C LYS A 73 -21.14 13.32 34.66
N ASN A 74 -20.80 14.32 35.49
CA ASN A 74 -20.75 14.20 36.95
C ASN A 74 -19.89 13.01 37.46
N ARG A 75 -18.69 12.82 36.90
CA ARG A 75 -17.74 11.79 37.33
C ARG A 75 -16.61 12.39 38.15
N LYS A 76 -16.03 11.65 39.09
CA LYS A 76 -14.80 12.10 39.75
C LYS A 76 -13.69 12.21 38.72
N ALA A 77 -12.83 13.22 38.82
CA ALA A 77 -11.72 13.38 37.90
C ALA A 77 -10.77 12.16 37.92
N SER A 78 -10.52 11.57 39.09
CA SER A 78 -9.75 10.33 39.22
C SER A 78 -10.34 9.17 38.40
N ASP A 79 -11.66 9.00 38.41
CA ASP A 79 -12.34 7.96 37.63
C ASP A 79 -12.19 8.21 36.12
N VAL A 80 -12.28 9.47 35.68
CA VAL A 80 -12.08 9.86 34.28
C VAL A 80 -10.63 9.61 33.84
N LEU A 81 -9.64 10.00 34.65
CA LEU A 81 -8.22 9.78 34.36
C LEU A 81 -7.85 8.30 34.32
N LYS A 82 -8.41 7.51 35.25
CA LYS A 82 -8.30 6.05 35.24
C LYS A 82 -8.93 5.48 33.96
N LYS A 83 -10.13 5.93 33.60
CA LYS A 83 -10.80 5.44 32.39
C LYS A 83 -10.00 5.73 31.12
N ILE A 84 -9.35 6.89 31.04
CA ILE A 84 -8.45 7.23 29.94
C ILE A 84 -7.25 6.27 29.92
N SER A 85 -6.53 6.08 31.03
CA SER A 85 -5.38 5.15 31.04
C SER A 85 -5.78 3.72 30.69
N ASP A 86 -6.91 3.24 31.23
CA ASP A 86 -7.40 1.88 31.00
C ASP A 86 -7.81 1.69 29.53
N HIS A 87 -8.51 2.68 28.95
CA HIS A 87 -8.93 2.63 27.54
C HIS A 87 -7.73 2.57 26.59
N PHE A 88 -6.70 3.36 26.89
CA PHE A 88 -5.53 3.46 26.03
C PHE A 88 -4.41 2.44 26.35
N ASP A 89 -4.52 1.65 27.42
CA ASP A 89 -3.43 0.82 27.98
C ASP A 89 -2.14 1.63 28.19
N TRP A 90 -2.29 2.77 28.88
CA TRP A 90 -1.20 3.68 29.22
C TRP A 90 -1.07 3.82 30.73
N SER A 91 0.01 4.46 31.18
CA SER A 91 0.32 4.55 32.61
C SER A 91 0.51 6.00 33.05
N TRP A 92 0.05 6.30 34.25
CA TRP A 92 0.28 7.58 34.90
C TRP A 92 1.56 7.52 35.74
N VAL A 93 2.38 8.57 35.63
CA VAL A 93 3.55 8.81 36.47
C VAL A 93 3.40 10.15 37.16
N ARG A 94 3.53 10.14 38.49
CA ARG A 94 3.57 11.38 39.27
C ARG A 94 4.92 12.09 39.11
N GLU A 95 4.88 13.35 38.71
CA GLU A 95 6.03 14.26 38.57
C GLU A 95 5.85 15.43 39.55
N GLY A 96 6.24 15.24 40.81
CA GLY A 96 6.00 16.22 41.87
C GLY A 96 4.51 16.37 42.20
N ASP A 97 3.94 17.54 41.92
CA ASP A 97 2.50 17.85 42.09
C ASP A 97 1.68 17.68 40.80
N ALA A 98 2.35 17.29 39.71
CA ALA A 98 1.76 17.01 38.41
C ALA A 98 1.64 15.50 38.16
N TYR A 99 0.78 15.11 37.21
CA TYR A 99 0.71 13.75 36.69
C TYR A 99 0.95 13.76 35.19
N ARG A 100 1.73 12.80 34.71
CA ARG A 100 2.04 12.64 33.31
C ARG A 100 1.57 11.28 32.79
N LEU A 101 0.76 11.29 31.75
CA LEU A 101 0.36 10.11 31.01
C LEU A 101 1.49 9.70 30.07
N ILE A 102 1.99 8.47 30.23
CA ILE A 102 3.07 7.93 29.43
C ILE A 102 2.69 6.59 28.84
N GLN A 103 3.34 6.25 27.73
CA GLN A 103 3.44 4.90 27.24
C GLN A 103 4.78 4.35 27.72
N THR A 104 4.76 3.33 28.57
CA THR A 104 5.98 2.66 29.00
C THR A 104 6.67 1.97 27.82
N LYS A 105 7.96 1.66 27.94
CA LYS A 105 8.68 0.93 26.89
C LYS A 105 8.03 -0.41 26.58
N GLU A 106 7.57 -1.13 27.61
CA GLU A 106 6.89 -2.41 27.46
C GLU A 106 5.58 -2.27 26.68
N GLN A 107 4.75 -1.25 26.99
CA GLN A 107 3.54 -0.96 26.23
C GLN A 107 3.84 -0.57 24.77
N ALA A 108 4.91 0.19 24.52
CA ALA A 108 5.32 0.55 23.17
C ALA A 108 5.83 -0.66 22.37
N ASP A 109 6.60 -1.55 23.01
CA ASP A 109 7.08 -2.80 22.41
C ASP A 109 5.92 -3.77 22.14
N LYS A 110 4.94 -3.85 23.05
CA LYS A 110 3.68 -4.59 22.89
C LYS A 110 2.88 -4.06 21.69
N GLU A 111 2.63 -2.76 21.62
CA GLU A 111 1.90 -2.15 20.49
C GLU A 111 2.63 -2.37 19.16
N LYS A 112 3.96 -2.28 19.14
CA LYS A 112 4.76 -2.56 17.95
C LYS A 112 4.64 -4.02 17.51
N ALA A 113 4.60 -4.96 18.46
CA ALA A 113 4.38 -6.37 18.18
C ALA A 113 2.96 -6.61 17.64
N GLU A 114 1.95 -6.01 18.25
CA GLU A 114 0.55 -6.05 17.80
C GLU A 114 0.39 -5.45 16.40
N PHE A 115 1.06 -4.34 16.10
CA PHE A 115 1.06 -3.73 14.78
C PHE A 115 1.63 -4.67 13.71
N ARG A 116 2.79 -5.28 13.99
CA ARG A 116 3.40 -6.28 13.11
C ARG A 116 2.44 -7.45 12.91
N GLU A 117 1.85 -7.96 13.98
CA GLU A 117 0.89 -9.07 13.91
C GLU A 117 -0.33 -8.72 13.05
N GLN A 118 -0.91 -7.54 13.23
CA GLN A 118 -2.05 -7.04 12.45
C GLN A 118 -1.72 -6.86 10.96
N ILE A 119 -0.47 -6.50 10.62
CA ILE A 119 0.00 -6.46 9.23
C ILE A 119 0.14 -7.88 8.66
N MET A 120 0.70 -8.81 9.44
CA MET A 120 1.08 -10.13 8.95
C MET A 120 -0.10 -11.10 8.89
N GLU A 121 -1.09 -10.94 9.76
CA GLU A 121 -2.24 -11.83 9.87
C GLU A 121 -3.01 -12.01 8.54
N PRO A 122 -3.35 -10.94 7.78
CA PRO A 122 -3.94 -11.09 6.44
C PRO A 122 -3.12 -11.98 5.50
N TYR A 123 -1.79 -11.84 5.50
CA TYR A 123 -0.91 -12.66 4.65
C TYR A 123 -0.87 -14.11 5.13
N ARG A 124 -0.84 -14.36 6.44
CA ARG A 124 -0.87 -15.72 6.99
C ARG A 124 -2.20 -16.41 6.70
N ARG A 125 -3.33 -15.70 6.79
CA ARG A 125 -4.65 -16.21 6.38
C ARG A 125 -4.71 -16.54 4.90
N LEU A 126 -4.18 -15.67 4.03
CA LEU A 126 -4.08 -15.97 2.60
C LEU A 126 -3.18 -17.19 2.35
N ARG A 127 -2.09 -17.35 3.11
CA ARG A 127 -1.18 -18.49 2.98
C ARG A 127 -1.88 -19.79 3.38
N GLU A 128 -2.67 -19.77 4.44
CA GLU A 128 -3.46 -20.92 4.87
C GLU A 128 -4.61 -21.22 3.90
N SER A 129 -5.31 -20.20 3.42
CA SER A 129 -6.31 -20.33 2.36
C SER A 129 -5.71 -20.93 1.08
N ALA A 130 -4.48 -20.53 0.72
CA ALA A 130 -3.78 -21.14 -0.41
C ALA A 130 -3.50 -22.62 -0.18
N LYS A 131 -3.08 -23.04 1.03
CA LYS A 131 -2.92 -24.47 1.36
C LYS A 131 -4.23 -25.24 1.28
N GLN A 132 -5.34 -24.65 1.74
CA GLN A 132 -6.65 -25.28 1.64
C GLN A 132 -7.10 -25.44 0.19
N TYR A 133 -6.91 -24.40 -0.62
CA TYR A 133 -7.24 -24.43 -2.04
C TYR A 133 -6.37 -25.44 -2.80
N LEU A 134 -5.09 -25.60 -2.45
CA LEU A 134 -4.25 -26.65 -3.02
C LEU A 134 -4.83 -28.04 -2.84
N LYS A 135 -5.42 -28.35 -1.69
CA LYS A 135 -6.07 -29.65 -1.47
C LYS A 135 -7.24 -29.87 -2.44
N ILE A 136 -7.99 -28.80 -2.75
CA ILE A 136 -9.09 -28.84 -3.74
C ILE A 136 -8.54 -29.10 -5.13
N LEU A 137 -7.49 -28.37 -5.52
CA LEU A 137 -6.81 -28.56 -6.81
C LEU A 137 -6.22 -29.96 -6.95
N GLU A 138 -5.61 -30.49 -5.89
CA GLU A 138 -5.07 -31.86 -5.86
C GLU A 138 -6.17 -32.93 -5.96
N SER A 139 -7.37 -32.63 -5.45
CA SER A 139 -8.53 -33.54 -5.52
C SER A 139 -9.36 -33.39 -6.80
N THR A 140 -9.10 -32.39 -7.63
CA THR A 140 -9.90 -32.13 -8.83
C THR A 140 -9.51 -33.08 -9.95
N ASP A 141 -10.47 -33.87 -10.44
CA ASP A 141 -10.33 -34.59 -11.71
C ASP A 141 -10.40 -33.58 -12.86
N VAL A 142 -9.24 -33.27 -13.43
CA VAL A 142 -9.08 -32.27 -14.49
C VAL A 142 -9.88 -32.66 -15.73
N GLU A 143 -9.92 -33.94 -16.11
CA GLU A 143 -10.65 -34.39 -17.31
C GLU A 143 -12.15 -34.28 -17.12
N GLN A 144 -12.66 -34.62 -15.93
CA GLN A 144 -14.07 -34.44 -15.60
C GLN A 144 -14.43 -32.95 -15.58
N ALA A 145 -13.62 -32.10 -14.94
CA ALA A 145 -13.85 -30.66 -14.86
C ALA A 145 -13.83 -30.00 -16.25
N THR A 146 -12.90 -30.37 -17.13
CA THR A 146 -12.85 -29.87 -18.51
C THR A 146 -14.10 -30.28 -19.31
N ARG A 147 -14.53 -31.55 -19.20
CA ARG A 147 -15.77 -32.02 -19.83
C ARG A 147 -17.00 -31.26 -19.34
N GLU A 148 -17.06 -30.94 -18.04
CA GLU A 148 -18.14 -30.16 -17.46
C GLU A 148 -18.14 -28.71 -17.98
N ILE A 149 -16.97 -28.06 -18.09
CA ILE A 149 -16.83 -26.73 -18.70
C ILE A 149 -17.36 -26.74 -20.14
N GLU A 150 -16.91 -27.70 -20.96
CA GLU A 150 -17.33 -27.84 -22.35
C GLU A 150 -18.84 -28.08 -22.46
N HIS A 151 -19.40 -28.93 -21.59
CA HIS A 151 -20.82 -29.19 -21.52
C HIS A 151 -21.62 -27.92 -21.18
N ILE A 152 -21.24 -27.18 -20.13
CA ILE A 152 -21.93 -25.95 -19.72
C ILE A 152 -21.82 -24.89 -20.84
N ARG A 153 -20.66 -24.74 -21.48
CA ARG A 153 -20.50 -23.81 -22.62
C ARG A 153 -21.36 -24.19 -23.82
N ALA A 154 -21.52 -25.49 -24.09
CA ALA A 154 -22.41 -25.98 -25.15
C ALA A 154 -23.89 -25.69 -24.86
N LEU A 155 -24.30 -25.72 -23.58
CA LEU A 155 -25.64 -25.32 -23.14
C LEU A 155 -25.83 -23.79 -23.18
N GLY A 156 -24.80 -23.03 -22.80
CA GLY A 156 -24.82 -21.58 -22.58
C GLY A 156 -24.86 -20.70 -23.84
N ALA A 157 -24.69 -21.25 -25.04
CA ALA A 157 -24.91 -20.50 -26.29
C ALA A 157 -26.39 -20.06 -26.47
N ALA A 158 -27.33 -20.62 -25.68
CA ALA A 158 -28.76 -20.33 -25.76
C ALA A 158 -29.39 -19.71 -24.48
N GLN A 159 -28.78 -19.86 -23.29
CA GLN A 159 -29.36 -19.38 -22.02
C GLN A 159 -28.26 -18.87 -21.06
N TYR A 160 -28.24 -17.56 -20.81
CA TYR A 160 -27.24 -16.90 -19.97
C TYR A 160 -27.66 -16.93 -18.49
N GLU A 161 -27.50 -18.08 -17.83
CA GLU A 161 -27.77 -18.23 -16.39
C GLU A 161 -26.52 -17.94 -15.54
N ARG A 162 -26.67 -17.11 -14.50
CA ARG A 162 -25.56 -16.69 -13.61
C ARG A 162 -24.86 -17.86 -12.94
N GLU A 163 -25.61 -18.88 -12.53
CA GLU A 163 -25.07 -20.08 -11.86
C GLU A 163 -24.11 -20.85 -12.76
N ASN A 164 -24.43 -20.99 -14.05
CA ASN A 164 -23.57 -21.63 -15.05
C ASN A 164 -22.27 -20.85 -15.27
N TYR A 165 -22.34 -19.52 -15.32
CA TYR A 165 -21.16 -18.67 -15.42
C TYR A 165 -20.25 -18.78 -14.19
N ASP A 166 -20.82 -18.76 -12.98
CA ASP A 166 -20.08 -18.91 -11.73
C ASP A 166 -19.42 -20.30 -11.64
N ARG A 167 -20.13 -21.35 -12.06
CA ARG A 167 -19.60 -22.73 -12.12
C ARG A 167 -18.48 -22.90 -13.14
N VAL A 168 -18.63 -22.36 -14.35
CA VAL A 168 -17.56 -22.37 -15.37
C VAL A 168 -16.34 -21.62 -14.87
N THR A 169 -16.52 -20.44 -14.29
CA THR A 169 -15.41 -19.66 -13.72
C THR A 169 -14.69 -20.44 -12.61
N GLU A 170 -15.43 -21.13 -11.74
CA GLU A 170 -14.86 -21.98 -10.69
C GLU A 170 -14.05 -23.14 -11.28
N LEU A 171 -14.62 -23.90 -12.22
CA LEU A 171 -13.96 -25.04 -12.83
C LEU A 171 -12.73 -24.61 -13.64
N GLU A 172 -12.83 -23.53 -14.40
CA GLU A 172 -11.71 -22.96 -15.17
C GLU A 172 -10.52 -22.66 -14.28
N ARG A 173 -10.77 -22.08 -13.10
CA ARG A 173 -9.70 -21.85 -12.10
C ARG A 173 -9.12 -23.14 -11.55
N ARG A 174 -9.96 -24.15 -11.31
CA ARG A 174 -9.50 -25.45 -10.79
C ARG A 174 -8.64 -26.22 -11.79
N VAL A 175 -8.93 -26.09 -13.09
CA VAL A 175 -8.14 -26.71 -14.15
C VAL A 175 -6.98 -25.82 -14.61
N ASP A 176 -6.91 -24.55 -14.20
CA ASP A 176 -5.84 -23.65 -14.60
C ASP A 176 -4.50 -24.03 -13.93
N PRO A 177 -3.49 -24.45 -14.71
CA PRO A 177 -2.14 -24.72 -14.22
C PRO A 177 -1.53 -23.56 -13.41
N GLY A 178 -1.81 -22.32 -13.82
CA GLY A 178 -1.28 -21.12 -13.20
C GLY A 178 -1.78 -20.92 -11.78
N GLU A 179 -3.07 -21.14 -11.53
CA GLU A 179 -3.67 -21.03 -10.19
C GLU A 179 -2.99 -22.00 -9.22
N ARG A 180 -2.77 -23.25 -9.64
CA ARG A 180 -2.06 -24.23 -8.82
C ARG A 180 -0.65 -23.78 -8.45
N ILE A 181 0.15 -23.39 -9.43
CA ILE A 181 1.52 -22.92 -9.20
C ILE A 181 1.53 -21.75 -8.20
N PHE A 182 0.66 -20.77 -8.41
CA PHE A 182 0.58 -19.63 -7.53
C PHE A 182 0.26 -20.04 -6.09
N HIS A 183 -0.75 -20.89 -5.90
CA HIS A 183 -1.10 -21.38 -4.57
C HIS A 183 0.03 -22.20 -3.94
N GLU A 184 0.76 -23.01 -4.71
CA GLU A 184 1.93 -23.76 -4.21
C GLU A 184 3.04 -22.81 -3.73
N VAL A 185 3.35 -21.79 -4.53
CA VAL A 185 4.38 -20.81 -4.17
C VAL A 185 3.95 -19.95 -2.99
N PHE A 186 2.74 -19.42 -3.01
CA PHE A 186 2.25 -18.58 -1.94
C PHE A 186 2.13 -19.35 -0.61
N ALA A 187 1.64 -20.59 -0.65
CA ALA A 187 1.61 -21.50 0.50
C ALA A 187 3.01 -21.77 1.08
N SER A 188 4.05 -21.71 0.23
CA SER A 188 5.43 -21.94 0.62
C SER A 188 6.14 -20.72 1.20
N LEU A 189 5.58 -19.51 1.13
CA LEU A 189 6.22 -18.29 1.61
C LEU A 189 6.35 -18.27 3.13
N ASN A 190 7.52 -17.88 3.63
CA ASN A 190 7.76 -17.66 5.06
C ASN A 190 7.42 -16.21 5.48
N ASP A 191 7.44 -15.94 6.79
CA ASP A 191 7.04 -14.64 7.30
C ASP A 191 7.99 -13.51 6.87
N ALA A 192 9.29 -13.77 6.69
CA ALA A 192 10.25 -12.77 6.21
C ALA A 192 10.00 -12.38 4.73
N GLU A 193 9.57 -13.34 3.91
CA GLU A 193 9.16 -13.10 2.51
C GLU A 193 7.86 -12.32 2.43
N LEU A 194 6.90 -12.62 3.30
CA LEU A 194 5.65 -11.87 3.40
C LEU A 194 5.89 -10.44 3.93
N GLU A 195 6.82 -10.25 4.85
CA GLU A 195 7.26 -8.93 5.30
C GLU A 195 7.95 -8.13 4.18
N ALA A 196 8.80 -8.79 3.39
CA ALA A 196 9.39 -8.17 2.21
C ALA A 196 8.29 -7.77 1.21
N LEU A 197 7.29 -8.63 0.98
CA LEU A 197 6.13 -8.29 0.14
C LEU A 197 5.33 -7.11 0.69
N HIS A 198 5.15 -7.00 2.00
CA HIS A 198 4.48 -5.87 2.61
C HIS A 198 5.26 -4.56 2.42
N ARG A 199 6.56 -4.58 2.75
CA ARG A 199 7.47 -3.43 2.70
C ARG A 199 7.76 -2.95 1.28
N ASP A 200 8.05 -3.88 0.38
CA ASP A 200 8.55 -3.59 -0.96
C ASP A 200 7.41 -3.58 -2.00
N TYR A 201 6.18 -3.94 -1.61
CA TYR A 201 5.00 -4.12 -2.47
C TYR A 201 5.15 -5.19 -3.55
N ARG A 202 6.33 -5.80 -3.67
CA ARG A 202 6.66 -6.80 -4.67
C ARG A 202 7.74 -7.72 -4.14
N ILE A 203 7.62 -9.00 -4.41
CA ILE A 203 8.70 -9.97 -4.30
C ILE A 203 8.82 -10.77 -5.58
N ILE A 204 10.00 -11.32 -5.80
CA ILE A 204 10.27 -12.26 -6.89
C ILE A 204 10.71 -13.56 -6.27
N VAL A 205 10.08 -14.64 -6.69
CA VAL A 205 10.41 -16.00 -6.28
C VAL A 205 10.85 -16.75 -7.52
N THR A 206 12.11 -17.17 -7.59
CA THR A 206 12.69 -17.80 -8.79
C THR A 206 13.58 -19.00 -8.45
N THR A 207 13.73 -19.92 -9.38
CA THR A 207 14.71 -21.01 -9.31
C THR A 207 16.16 -20.51 -9.26
N ASN A 208 16.43 -19.34 -9.84
CA ASN A 208 17.77 -18.76 -9.98
C ASN A 208 17.83 -17.38 -9.28
N PRO A 209 17.68 -17.32 -7.94
CA PRO A 209 17.53 -16.05 -7.23
C PRO A 209 18.77 -15.16 -7.37
N LYS A 210 18.55 -13.93 -7.85
CA LYS A 210 19.50 -12.84 -7.81
C LYS A 210 19.36 -12.06 -6.49
N ARG A 211 20.20 -11.05 -6.27
CA ARG A 211 20.17 -10.22 -5.04
C ARG A 211 18.77 -9.60 -4.87
N GLY A 212 18.14 -9.79 -3.72
CA GLY A 212 16.80 -9.26 -3.44
C GLY A 212 15.65 -10.12 -3.96
N GLN A 213 15.95 -11.24 -4.63
CA GLN A 213 14.97 -12.24 -5.03
C GLN A 213 15.02 -13.44 -4.06
N PHE A 214 13.91 -14.17 -3.99
CA PHE A 214 13.74 -15.34 -3.13
C PHE A 214 13.81 -16.63 -3.94
N ARG A 215 14.27 -17.70 -3.30
CA ARG A 215 14.34 -19.02 -3.93
C ARG A 215 12.96 -19.65 -4.02
N LEU A 216 12.61 -20.14 -5.21
CA LEU A 216 11.44 -20.98 -5.43
C LEU A 216 11.61 -22.33 -4.75
N ARG A 217 10.70 -22.62 -3.80
CA ARG A 217 10.70 -23.88 -3.02
C ARG A 217 9.96 -25.01 -3.72
N VAL A 218 9.20 -24.71 -4.77
CA VAL A 218 8.54 -25.72 -5.62
C VAL A 218 9.59 -26.29 -6.57
N SER A 219 9.67 -27.62 -6.65
CA SER A 219 10.64 -28.28 -7.53
C SER A 219 10.30 -27.99 -9.00
N PRO A 220 11.31 -27.67 -9.84
CA PRO A 220 11.12 -27.46 -11.29
C PRO A 220 10.29 -28.55 -11.97
N GLU A 221 10.50 -29.80 -11.57
CA GLU A 221 9.83 -30.98 -12.16
C GLU A 221 8.32 -31.00 -11.92
N LYS A 222 7.85 -30.37 -10.84
CA LYS A 222 6.42 -30.18 -10.59
C LYS A 222 5.85 -29.08 -11.46
N LEU A 223 6.63 -28.06 -11.80
CA LEU A 223 6.20 -26.91 -12.60
C LEU A 223 6.18 -27.22 -14.09
N LYS A 224 7.05 -28.12 -14.55
CA LYS A 224 7.22 -28.43 -15.97
C LYS A 224 5.91 -28.80 -16.69
N PRO A 225 5.06 -29.73 -16.21
CA PRO A 225 3.82 -30.07 -16.90
C PRO A 225 2.87 -28.88 -17.06
N PHE A 226 2.82 -28.03 -16.03
CA PHE A 226 1.99 -26.83 -16.01
C PHE A 226 2.50 -25.77 -16.99
N VAL A 227 3.82 -25.60 -17.08
CA VAL A 227 4.44 -24.72 -18.07
C VAL A 227 4.14 -25.20 -19.48
N VAL A 228 4.29 -26.50 -19.74
CA VAL A 228 3.96 -27.09 -21.06
C VAL A 228 2.49 -26.83 -21.41
N ALA A 229 1.57 -27.00 -20.45
CA ALA A 229 0.15 -26.72 -20.65
C ALA A 229 -0.12 -25.22 -20.90
N ALA A 230 0.48 -24.33 -20.12
CA ALA A 230 0.34 -22.88 -20.27
C ALA A 230 0.95 -22.38 -21.60
N LEU A 231 2.12 -22.90 -22.00
CA LEU A 231 2.73 -22.63 -23.31
C LEU A 231 1.85 -23.14 -24.44
N SER A 232 1.27 -24.34 -24.32
CA SER A 232 0.35 -24.89 -25.32
C SER A 232 -0.91 -24.03 -25.46
N ARG A 233 -1.49 -23.59 -24.34
CA ARG A 233 -2.63 -22.65 -24.33
C ARG A 233 -2.26 -21.31 -24.96
N ALA A 234 -1.12 -20.74 -24.58
CA ALA A 234 -0.63 -19.50 -25.18
C ALA A 234 -0.50 -19.65 -26.70
N ARG A 235 0.13 -20.73 -27.19
CA ARG A 235 0.25 -21.03 -28.63
C ARG A 235 -1.11 -21.12 -29.32
N SER A 236 -2.12 -21.69 -28.67
CA SER A 236 -3.48 -21.79 -29.25
C SER A 236 -4.23 -20.45 -29.30
N LEU A 237 -3.85 -19.50 -28.44
CA LEU A 237 -4.42 -18.15 -28.40
C LEU A 237 -3.69 -17.16 -29.31
N VAL A 238 -2.49 -17.48 -29.78
CA VAL A 238 -1.81 -16.69 -30.80
C VAL A 238 -2.63 -16.80 -32.09
N ILE A 239 -3.44 -15.79 -32.36
CA ILE A 239 -4.08 -15.60 -33.65
C ILE A 239 -2.92 -15.42 -34.65
N PRO A 240 -2.82 -16.26 -35.72
CA PRO A 240 -1.82 -16.04 -36.75
C PRO A 240 -1.94 -14.59 -37.23
N PRO A 241 -0.83 -13.88 -37.45
CA PRO A 241 -0.91 -12.51 -37.96
C PRO A 241 -1.79 -12.52 -39.21
N THR A 242 -2.94 -11.85 -39.14
CA THR A 242 -3.91 -11.79 -40.24
C THR A 242 -3.35 -11.07 -41.47
N ASP A 243 -2.22 -10.39 -41.30
CA ASP A 243 -1.48 -9.70 -42.33
C ASP A 243 0.03 -10.01 -42.19
N PRO A 244 0.61 -10.85 -43.07
CA PRO A 244 2.04 -11.14 -43.08
C PRO A 244 2.90 -9.91 -43.43
N ASP A 245 2.30 -8.84 -43.99
CA ASP A 245 2.98 -7.60 -44.35
C ASP A 245 2.88 -6.52 -43.25
N ASN A 246 2.28 -6.83 -42.10
CA ASN A 246 2.28 -5.94 -40.94
C ASN A 246 3.49 -6.25 -40.02
N PRO A 247 4.63 -5.55 -40.15
CA PRO A 247 5.82 -5.76 -39.31
C PRO A 247 5.60 -5.44 -37.82
N GLY A 248 4.45 -4.87 -37.45
CA GLY A 248 4.03 -4.65 -36.07
C GLY A 248 3.26 -5.82 -35.45
N ALA A 249 2.97 -6.88 -36.21
CA ALA A 249 2.45 -8.11 -35.62
C ALA A 249 3.58 -8.81 -34.86
N VAL A 250 3.69 -8.47 -33.57
CA VAL A 250 4.59 -9.10 -32.62
C VAL A 250 4.41 -10.62 -32.74
N GLU A 251 5.42 -11.32 -33.28
CA GLU A 251 5.50 -12.77 -33.12
C GLU A 251 5.54 -13.02 -31.62
N PHE A 252 4.39 -13.40 -31.04
CA PHE A 252 4.33 -14.01 -29.72
C PHE A 252 5.10 -15.33 -29.82
N ARG A 253 6.41 -15.26 -29.65
CA ARG A 253 7.28 -16.43 -29.61
C ARG A 253 7.09 -17.10 -28.27
N VAL A 254 6.18 -18.05 -28.27
CA VAL A 254 6.05 -18.97 -27.15
C VAL A 254 7.34 -19.79 -27.09
N PRO A 255 8.14 -19.68 -26.02
CA PRO A 255 9.43 -20.37 -25.92
C PRO A 255 9.24 -21.87 -26.10
N LYS A 256 10.25 -22.55 -26.64
CA LYS A 256 10.23 -24.01 -26.71
C LYS A 256 10.57 -24.56 -25.33
N ASP A 257 10.07 -25.76 -25.06
CA ASP A 257 10.26 -26.39 -23.74
C ASP A 257 11.75 -26.64 -23.43
N GLU A 258 12.58 -26.81 -24.46
CA GLU A 258 14.04 -26.97 -24.36
C GLU A 258 14.77 -25.70 -23.89
N ASP A 259 14.16 -24.53 -24.09
CA ASP A 259 14.74 -23.24 -23.71
C ASP A 259 14.52 -22.94 -22.21
N VAL A 260 13.66 -23.70 -21.53
CA VAL A 260 13.23 -23.43 -20.16
C VAL A 260 14.17 -24.11 -19.15
N THR A 261 15.04 -23.31 -18.55
CA THR A 261 16.02 -23.72 -17.53
C THR A 261 15.58 -23.40 -16.10
N GLY A 262 14.52 -22.61 -15.94
CA GLY A 262 14.07 -22.12 -14.64
C GLY A 262 12.67 -21.53 -14.68
N TYR A 263 12.22 -21.04 -13.53
CA TYR A 263 10.89 -20.47 -13.35
C TYR A 263 10.92 -19.31 -12.38
N ARG A 264 10.03 -18.36 -12.62
CA ARG A 264 9.90 -17.13 -11.85
C ARG A 264 8.44 -16.79 -11.61
N ILE A 265 8.17 -16.35 -10.39
CA ILE A 265 6.91 -15.76 -9.99
C ILE A 265 7.17 -14.38 -9.41
N VAL A 266 6.50 -13.39 -9.96
CA VAL A 266 6.46 -12.05 -9.40
C VAL A 266 5.15 -11.92 -8.62
N VAL A 267 5.24 -11.72 -7.32
CA VAL A 267 4.07 -11.46 -6.46
C VAL A 267 4.06 -9.99 -6.11
N ARG A 268 2.93 -9.32 -6.33
CA ARG A 268 2.72 -7.89 -6.09
C ARG A 268 1.56 -7.69 -5.14
N ARG A 269 1.73 -6.79 -4.18
CA ARG A 269 0.66 -6.26 -3.34
C ARG A 269 -0.06 -5.15 -4.11
N GLU A 270 -1.37 -5.25 -4.25
CA GLU A 270 -2.19 -4.13 -4.71
C GLU A 270 -2.39 -3.10 -3.59
N PHE A 271 -2.66 -1.85 -3.96
CA PHE A 271 -2.99 -0.80 -2.98
C PHE A 271 -4.21 -1.19 -2.14
N GLY A 272 -4.22 -0.74 -0.88
CA GLY A 272 -5.37 -0.91 0.00
C GLY A 272 -5.34 -2.14 0.92
N VAL A 273 -4.16 -2.67 1.26
CA VAL A 273 -4.07 -3.63 2.38
C VAL A 273 -4.69 -2.99 3.61
N THR A 274 -5.61 -3.73 4.20
CA THR A 274 -6.24 -3.40 5.48
C THR A 274 -5.69 -4.39 6.51
N PRO A 275 -5.85 -4.15 7.81
CA PRO A 275 -5.46 -5.15 8.80
C PRO A 275 -6.30 -6.43 8.70
N TYR A 276 -7.26 -6.49 7.77
CA TYR A 276 -8.14 -7.62 7.55
C TYR A 276 -7.94 -8.30 6.19
N ASP A 277 -7.30 -7.63 5.23
CA ASP A 277 -7.32 -8.05 3.83
C ASP A 277 -6.04 -7.64 3.11
N ALA A 278 -5.50 -8.56 2.31
CA ALA A 278 -4.40 -8.28 1.41
C ALA A 278 -4.78 -8.73 -0.01
N ASN A 279 -4.63 -7.82 -0.96
CA ASN A 279 -4.89 -8.09 -2.37
C ASN A 279 -3.56 -8.27 -3.08
N LEU A 280 -3.39 -9.40 -3.75
CA LEU A 280 -2.17 -9.75 -4.45
C LEU A 280 -2.45 -9.95 -5.94
N ARG A 281 -1.55 -9.46 -6.80
CA ARG A 281 -1.41 -9.93 -8.18
C ARG A 281 -0.18 -10.78 -8.29
N TRP A 282 -0.20 -11.71 -9.23
CA TRP A 282 0.98 -12.48 -9.55
C TRP A 282 1.11 -12.69 -11.05
N SER A 283 2.34 -12.93 -11.48
CA SER A 283 2.67 -13.32 -12.85
C SER A 283 3.73 -14.42 -12.83
N PHE A 284 3.58 -15.39 -13.72
CA PHE A 284 4.48 -16.52 -13.88
C PHE A 284 5.23 -16.45 -15.21
N GLN A 285 6.54 -16.68 -15.12
CA GLN A 285 7.49 -16.56 -16.21
C GLN A 285 8.42 -17.77 -16.23
N PRO A 286 8.53 -18.49 -17.35
CA PRO A 286 9.65 -19.39 -17.59
C PRO A 286 10.97 -18.59 -17.60
N GLU A 287 12.09 -19.24 -17.34
CA GLU A 287 13.42 -18.62 -17.46
C GLU A 287 14.33 -19.43 -18.38
N SER A 288 15.13 -18.75 -19.20
CA SER A 288 16.23 -19.35 -19.98
C SER A 288 17.57 -18.79 -19.50
N ASN A 289 18.45 -19.67 -19.02
CA ASN A 289 19.74 -19.32 -18.40
C ASN A 289 19.65 -18.25 -17.29
N GLY A 290 18.56 -18.26 -16.51
CA GLY A 290 18.32 -17.29 -15.42
C GLY A 290 17.70 -15.96 -15.87
N GLU A 291 17.39 -15.82 -17.16
CA GLU A 291 16.68 -14.66 -17.71
C GLU A 291 15.19 -14.96 -17.89
N PRO A 292 14.30 -14.04 -17.49
CA PRO A 292 12.86 -14.25 -17.62
C PRO A 292 12.43 -14.25 -19.09
N LEU A 293 11.63 -15.24 -19.45
CA LEU A 293 10.89 -15.31 -20.71
C LEU A 293 9.53 -14.62 -20.56
N GLN A 294 8.73 -14.62 -21.63
CA GLN A 294 7.41 -14.00 -21.64
C GLN A 294 6.51 -14.52 -20.51
N THR A 295 5.72 -13.63 -19.91
CA THR A 295 4.69 -14.02 -18.94
C THR A 295 3.66 -14.91 -19.61
N ILE A 296 3.50 -16.13 -19.11
CA ILE A 296 2.55 -17.11 -19.70
C ILE A 296 1.29 -17.29 -18.85
N ALA A 297 1.31 -16.81 -17.61
CA ALA A 297 0.15 -16.80 -16.73
C ALA A 297 0.20 -15.61 -15.76
N TRP A 298 -0.97 -15.10 -15.43
CA TRP A 298 -1.16 -14.06 -14.41
C TRP A 298 -2.46 -14.31 -13.68
N GLY A 299 -2.55 -13.81 -12.46
CA GLY A 299 -3.76 -13.93 -11.68
C GLY A 299 -3.81 -12.91 -10.56
N SER A 300 -4.91 -12.95 -9.82
CA SER A 300 -5.07 -12.15 -8.62
C SER A 300 -5.64 -13.00 -7.49
N LEU A 301 -5.03 -12.88 -6.33
CA LEU A 301 -5.56 -13.38 -5.08
C LEU A 301 -6.14 -12.20 -4.34
N GLN A 302 -7.44 -11.98 -4.55
CA GLN A 302 -8.21 -10.98 -3.83
C GLN A 302 -9.08 -11.66 -2.80
N ARG A 303 -8.89 -11.28 -1.53
CA ARG A 303 -9.52 -11.93 -0.37
C ARG A 303 -9.20 -13.43 -0.32
N ALA A 304 -9.20 -14.01 0.87
CA ALA A 304 -9.50 -15.43 0.94
C ALA A 304 -10.96 -15.57 0.49
N ARG A 305 -11.22 -15.71 -0.82
CA ARG A 305 -12.39 -16.48 -1.23
C ARG A 305 -12.11 -17.85 -0.65
N THR A 306 -12.70 -18.15 0.51
CA THR A 306 -12.65 -19.50 1.04
C THR A 306 -13.18 -20.43 -0.04
N ALA A 307 -12.83 -21.70 0.05
CA ALA A 307 -13.31 -22.76 -0.83
C ALA A 307 -14.84 -22.75 -1.07
N ASP A 308 -15.57 -22.04 -0.23
CA ASP A 308 -17.03 -22.01 -0.09
C ASP A 308 -17.70 -20.91 -0.94
N GLY A 309 -16.96 -20.25 -1.83
CA GLY A 309 -17.54 -19.50 -2.96
C GLY A 309 -18.12 -18.11 -2.68
N TYR A 310 -18.22 -17.66 -1.42
CA TYR A 310 -18.76 -16.34 -1.11
C TYR A 310 -17.80 -15.43 -0.33
N SER A 311 -17.68 -14.21 -0.84
CA SER A 311 -16.82 -13.13 -0.39
C SER A 311 -17.27 -12.48 0.89
N VAL A 312 -16.30 -11.86 1.59
CA VAL A 312 -16.46 -11.01 2.78
C VAL A 312 -16.97 -11.88 3.91
N GLN A 313 -16.14 -12.19 4.91
CA GLN A 313 -16.76 -12.47 6.21
C GLN A 313 -17.69 -11.28 6.46
N PRO A 314 -19.03 -11.48 6.52
CA PRO A 314 -19.92 -10.39 6.88
C PRO A 314 -19.28 -9.81 8.13
N HIS A 315 -18.93 -8.52 8.10
CA HIS A 315 -18.25 -7.88 9.22
C HIS A 315 -18.89 -8.42 10.48
N GLU A 316 -18.11 -9.17 11.29
CA GLU A 316 -18.66 -9.90 12.42
C GLU A 316 -19.66 -8.99 13.11
N GLN A 317 -20.88 -9.45 13.31
CA GLN A 317 -21.90 -8.61 13.92
C GLN A 317 -21.32 -8.04 15.21
N LEU A 318 -21.40 -6.73 15.36
CA LEU A 318 -20.78 -6.08 16.50
C LEU A 318 -21.51 -6.56 17.75
N GLU A 319 -20.77 -7.17 18.67
CA GLU A 319 -21.30 -7.58 19.96
C GLU A 319 -21.56 -6.34 20.81
N LEU A 320 -22.81 -5.91 20.84
CA LEU A 320 -23.24 -4.65 21.46
C LEU A 320 -23.87 -4.84 22.85
N GLY A 321 -24.28 -6.07 23.18
CA GLY A 321 -25.00 -6.37 24.41
C GLY A 321 -26.24 -5.46 24.60
N PRO A 322 -26.50 -4.96 25.82
CA PRO A 322 -27.64 -4.09 26.11
C PRO A 322 -27.64 -2.76 25.34
N ILE A 323 -26.50 -2.33 24.81
CA ILE A 323 -26.37 -1.06 24.09
C ILE A 323 -27.12 -1.10 22.74
N ALA A 324 -27.29 -2.29 22.17
CA ALA A 324 -27.92 -2.49 20.87
C ALA A 324 -29.33 -1.89 20.79
N GLU A 325 -30.07 -1.89 21.89
CA GLU A 325 -31.49 -1.51 21.91
C GLU A 325 -31.75 -0.05 22.31
N MET A 326 -30.70 0.71 22.65
CA MET A 326 -30.82 2.09 23.11
C MET A 326 -31.29 2.99 21.98
N ARG A 327 -32.60 3.30 21.99
CA ARG A 327 -33.28 4.06 20.94
C ARG A 327 -32.77 5.49 20.88
N ILE A 328 -32.69 5.99 19.65
CA ILE A 328 -32.42 7.40 19.37
C ILE A 328 -33.70 7.99 18.78
N GLU A 329 -34.20 9.06 19.37
CA GLU A 329 -35.35 9.79 18.83
C GLU A 329 -35.02 10.35 17.44
N ARG A 330 -35.93 10.18 16.49
CA ARG A 330 -35.67 10.54 15.08
C ARG A 330 -35.43 12.04 14.94
N GLU A 331 -36.19 12.83 15.68
CA GLU A 331 -36.13 14.30 15.72
C GLU A 331 -34.71 14.79 16.04
N TRP A 332 -33.99 14.07 16.89
CA TRP A 332 -32.60 14.37 17.25
C TRP A 332 -31.59 14.03 16.15
N LEU A 333 -31.87 13.00 15.34
CA LEU A 333 -31.00 12.59 14.24
C LEU A 333 -31.09 13.50 13.04
N VAL A 334 -32.26 14.12 12.80
CA VAL A 334 -32.51 14.92 11.59
C VAL A 334 -31.43 15.99 11.37
N ARG A 335 -30.95 16.66 12.43
CA ARG A 335 -29.91 17.71 12.32
C ARG A 335 -28.54 17.19 11.87
N PHE A 336 -28.26 15.90 12.07
CA PHE A 336 -27.00 15.25 11.66
C PHE A 336 -27.12 14.56 10.30
N LEU A 337 -28.34 14.19 9.93
CA LEU A 337 -28.66 13.51 8.68
C LEU A 337 -29.08 14.49 7.57
N SER A 338 -29.46 15.72 7.91
CA SER A 338 -29.85 16.76 6.97
C SER A 338 -28.68 17.20 6.10
N VAL A 339 -29.01 17.48 4.85
CA VAL A 339 -28.13 18.09 3.85
C VAL A 339 -28.06 19.58 4.16
N ASP A 340 -26.86 20.15 4.29
CA ASP A 340 -26.70 21.60 4.40
C ASP A 340 -27.01 22.31 3.05
N GLU A 341 -27.01 23.65 3.03
CA GLU A 341 -27.19 24.42 1.78
C GLU A 341 -26.11 24.11 0.72
N ARG A 342 -24.97 23.51 1.12
CA ARG A 342 -23.89 23.08 0.22
C ARG A 342 -24.11 21.69 -0.37
N GLY A 343 -25.23 21.04 -0.10
CA GLY A 343 -25.55 19.73 -0.65
C GLY A 343 -24.82 18.57 0.03
N GLN A 344 -24.20 18.78 1.20
CA GLN A 344 -23.43 17.76 1.91
C GLN A 344 -24.02 17.47 3.29
N ASN A 345 -24.07 16.19 3.66
CA ASN A 345 -24.51 15.81 5.00
C ASN A 345 -23.46 16.24 6.02
N TYR A 346 -23.87 16.56 7.24
CA TYR A 346 -22.99 16.95 8.36
C TYR A 346 -21.86 15.93 8.64
N LEU A 347 -22.09 14.62 8.48
CA LEU A 347 -21.01 13.62 8.58
C LEU A 347 -20.04 13.65 7.39
N GLY A 348 -20.50 14.15 6.24
CA GLY A 348 -19.68 14.40 5.08
C GLY A 348 -18.70 15.55 5.27
N SER A 349 -19.01 16.56 6.11
CA SER A 349 -18.11 17.70 6.37
C SER A 349 -16.81 17.31 7.08
N ALA A 350 -16.78 16.13 7.71
CA ALA A 350 -15.55 15.55 8.24
C ALA A 350 -14.54 15.17 7.13
N HIS A 351 -14.94 15.26 5.86
CA HIS A 351 -14.05 15.01 4.75
C HIS A 351 -13.02 16.16 4.63
N PRO A 352 -11.70 15.90 4.68
CA PRO A 352 -10.65 16.92 4.75
C PRO A 352 -10.67 17.94 3.61
N ARG A 353 -11.05 17.52 2.40
CA ARG A 353 -11.23 18.41 1.22
C ARG A 353 -12.29 19.50 1.41
N LEU A 354 -13.22 19.28 2.32
CA LEU A 354 -14.29 20.22 2.61
C LEU A 354 -13.89 21.15 3.75
N TRP A 355 -12.94 20.71 4.58
CA TRP A 355 -12.38 21.53 5.63
C TRP A 355 -11.58 22.68 5.03
N ARG A 356 -11.85 23.89 5.52
CA ARG A 356 -11.13 25.10 5.10
C ARG A 356 -10.52 25.77 6.33
N PRO A 357 -9.32 26.37 6.22
CA PRO A 357 -8.79 27.20 7.28
C PRO A 357 -9.80 28.27 7.72
N GLY A 358 -10.05 28.37 9.01
CA GLY A 358 -11.05 29.29 9.58
C GLY A 358 -12.48 28.74 9.65
N GLU A 359 -12.72 27.49 9.27
CA GLU A 359 -13.99 26.82 9.56
C GLU A 359 -14.24 26.69 11.08
N PRO A 360 -15.51 26.61 11.51
CA PRO A 360 -15.85 26.57 12.93
C PRO A 360 -15.31 25.33 13.65
N HIS A 361 -15.00 24.27 12.89
CA HIS A 361 -14.45 23.04 13.43
C HIS A 361 -12.92 23.11 13.47
N VAL A 362 -12.36 22.95 14.67
CA VAL A 362 -10.91 22.96 14.90
C VAL A 362 -10.26 21.66 14.38
N GLU A 363 -11.02 20.57 14.32
CA GLU A 363 -10.55 19.25 13.90
C GLU A 363 -11.50 18.65 12.83
N PRO A 364 -10.99 18.10 11.71
CA PRO A 364 -11.79 17.41 10.69
C PRO A 364 -12.74 16.35 11.24
N LEU A 365 -12.34 15.59 12.27
CA LEU A 365 -13.20 14.59 12.89
C LEU A 365 -14.24 15.16 13.87
N GLN A 366 -14.25 16.47 14.12
CA GLN A 366 -15.13 17.10 15.09
C GLN A 366 -16.62 16.86 14.81
N PRO A 367 -17.16 16.95 13.58
CA PRO A 367 -18.56 16.64 13.30
C PRO A 367 -18.93 15.20 13.69
N LEU A 368 -18.04 14.25 13.43
CA LEU A 368 -18.24 12.85 13.85
C LEU A 368 -18.24 12.74 15.38
N GLY A 369 -17.30 13.42 16.05
CA GLY A 369 -17.23 13.47 17.51
C GLY A 369 -18.46 14.13 18.15
N GLU A 370 -18.94 15.23 17.59
CA GLU A 370 -20.18 15.90 17.98
C GLU A 370 -21.36 14.94 17.86
N TYR A 371 -21.44 14.20 16.76
CA TYR A 371 -22.51 13.23 16.54
C TYR A 371 -22.55 12.15 17.61
N PHE A 372 -21.40 11.52 17.91
CA PHE A 372 -21.32 10.48 18.94
C PHE A 372 -21.54 11.02 20.36
N THR A 373 -20.95 12.17 20.71
CA THR A 373 -21.08 12.75 22.06
C THR A 373 -22.48 13.28 22.36
N GLU A 374 -23.16 13.87 21.37
CA GLU A 374 -24.55 14.33 21.51
C GLU A 374 -25.48 13.14 21.73
N ILE A 375 -25.34 12.08 20.94
CA ILE A 375 -26.16 10.87 21.09
C ILE A 375 -25.92 10.24 22.46
N ALA A 376 -24.66 10.00 22.84
CA ALA A 376 -24.32 9.42 24.14
C ALA A 376 -24.86 10.29 25.30
N SER A 377 -24.72 11.61 25.19
CA SER A 377 -25.27 12.56 26.17
C SER A 377 -26.80 12.51 26.29
N HIS A 378 -27.48 12.33 25.16
CA HIS A 378 -28.94 12.29 25.08
C HIS A 378 -29.50 10.99 25.67
N ILE A 379 -28.86 9.85 25.39
CA ILE A 379 -29.25 8.55 25.95
C ILE A 379 -28.70 8.30 27.37
N GLY A 380 -27.95 9.27 27.94
CA GLY A 380 -27.50 9.25 29.33
C GLY A 380 -26.33 8.30 29.60
N ILE A 381 -25.39 8.18 28.66
CA ILE A 381 -24.25 7.27 28.73
C ILE A 381 -22.93 8.03 28.69
N ASP A 382 -21.98 7.57 29.50
CA ASP A 382 -20.60 8.02 29.38
C ASP A 382 -19.90 7.20 28.29
N LEU A 383 -19.29 7.89 27.33
CA LEU A 383 -18.64 7.29 26.16
C LEU A 383 -17.17 7.68 26.14
N ILE A 384 -16.32 6.70 25.92
CA ILE A 384 -14.94 6.90 25.47
C ILE A 384 -14.71 6.07 24.20
N MET A 385 -14.24 6.73 23.15
CA MET A 385 -14.02 6.11 21.85
C MET A 385 -12.73 6.62 21.23
N ASP A 386 -11.88 5.68 20.84
CA ASP A 386 -10.72 5.91 19.98
C ASP A 386 -11.18 6.56 18.67
N CYS A 387 -10.55 7.67 18.30
CA CYS A 387 -10.84 8.34 17.04
C CYS A 387 -9.61 8.29 16.13
N HIS A 388 -9.81 7.78 14.91
CA HIS A 388 -8.75 7.63 13.94
C HIS A 388 -9.13 8.26 12.61
N ASP A 389 -8.12 8.72 11.87
CA ASP A 389 -8.32 9.42 10.59
C ASP A 389 -9.12 8.61 9.58
N ARG A 390 -9.01 7.30 9.65
CA ARG A 390 -9.75 6.37 8.79
C ARG A 390 -11.27 6.43 8.99
N MET A 391 -11.74 6.93 10.14
CA MET A 391 -13.17 7.14 10.43
C MET A 391 -13.77 8.30 9.63
N MET A 392 -12.98 9.21 9.07
CA MET A 392 -13.50 10.25 8.14
C MET A 392 -14.13 9.64 6.88
N ARG A 393 -13.86 8.38 6.56
CA ARG A 393 -14.45 7.66 5.42
C ARG A 393 -15.80 7.02 5.73
N LEU A 394 -16.41 7.35 6.87
CA LEU A 394 -17.77 6.93 7.16
C LEU A 394 -18.72 7.55 6.14
N ARG A 395 -19.25 6.71 5.25
CA ARG A 395 -20.30 7.12 4.31
C ARG A 395 -21.59 7.34 5.08
N ARG A 396 -22.49 8.13 4.49
CA ARG A 396 -23.90 8.16 4.89
C ARG A 396 -24.40 6.72 5.05
N PRO A 397 -25.09 6.39 6.15
CA PRO A 397 -25.64 5.06 6.28
C PRO A 397 -26.71 4.86 5.21
N ASP A 398 -26.80 3.65 4.65
CA ASP A 398 -27.83 3.29 3.67
C ASP A 398 -29.24 3.37 4.28
N SER A 399 -29.33 3.31 5.62
CA SER A 399 -30.56 3.47 6.40
C SER A 399 -30.36 4.41 7.59
N GLU A 400 -31.34 5.25 7.92
CA GLU A 400 -31.31 6.08 9.14
C GLU A 400 -31.11 5.19 10.39
N PRO A 401 -30.05 5.42 11.21
CA PRO A 401 -29.82 4.61 12.41
C PRO A 401 -30.95 4.86 13.42
N ARG A 402 -31.53 3.79 13.99
CA ARG A 402 -32.67 3.90 14.93
C ARG A 402 -32.27 3.76 16.40
N ASN A 403 -31.07 3.24 16.63
CA ASN A 403 -30.49 3.02 17.94
C ASN A 403 -28.98 3.23 17.89
N PHE A 404 -28.36 3.35 19.05
CA PHE A 404 -26.91 3.57 19.15
C PHE A 404 -26.11 2.38 18.60
N GLY A 405 -26.65 1.17 18.70
CA GLY A 405 -26.08 -0.03 18.11
C GLY A 405 -25.90 0.04 16.59
N MET A 406 -26.92 0.49 15.84
CA MET A 406 -26.84 0.68 14.40
C MET A 406 -25.77 1.69 14.00
N LEU A 407 -25.61 2.75 14.80
CA LEU A 407 -24.56 3.74 14.58
C LEU A 407 -23.17 3.13 14.77
N LEU A 408 -22.95 2.40 15.87
CA LEU A 408 -21.70 1.71 16.11
C LEU A 408 -21.43 0.61 15.06
N GLN A 409 -22.47 -0.07 14.57
CA GLN A 409 -22.35 -1.04 13.48
C GLN A 409 -21.94 -0.37 12.17
N GLN A 410 -22.43 0.84 11.89
CA GLN A 410 -22.00 1.63 10.75
C GLN A 410 -20.52 1.99 10.87
N ALA A 411 -20.07 2.44 12.04
CA ALA A 411 -18.65 2.65 12.31
C ALA A 411 -17.82 1.37 12.15
N HIS A 412 -18.32 0.26 12.68
CA HIS A 412 -17.74 -1.08 12.59
C HIS A 412 -17.53 -1.55 11.15
N SER A 413 -18.44 -1.22 10.23
CA SER A 413 -18.31 -1.57 8.80
C SER A 413 -17.08 -0.95 8.13
N ARG A 414 -16.51 0.13 8.70
CA ARG A 414 -15.31 0.80 8.18
C ARG A 414 -14.07 0.47 9.00
N VAL A 415 -14.25 0.41 10.31
CA VAL A 415 -13.22 0.18 11.30
C VAL A 415 -13.78 -0.86 12.25
N PRO A 416 -13.45 -2.15 12.12
CA PRO A 416 -13.96 -3.15 13.06
C PRO A 416 -13.65 -2.75 14.50
N LEU A 417 -14.73 -2.58 15.26
CA LEU A 417 -14.72 -2.11 16.64
C LEU A 417 -14.88 -3.28 17.62
N ALA A 418 -14.32 -3.12 18.80
CA ALA A 418 -14.69 -3.80 20.02
C ALA A 418 -15.43 -2.80 20.91
N VAL A 419 -16.54 -3.23 21.52
CA VAL A 419 -17.37 -2.40 22.39
C VAL A 419 -17.49 -3.08 23.75
N GLU A 420 -17.16 -2.36 24.81
CA GLU A 420 -17.31 -2.83 26.18
C GLU A 420 -18.23 -1.89 26.95
N ALA A 421 -19.24 -2.46 27.61
CA ALA A 421 -20.17 -1.75 28.48
C ALA A 421 -19.90 -2.12 29.94
N ARG A 422 -19.33 -1.20 30.72
CA ARG A 422 -18.95 -1.49 32.12
C ARG A 422 -18.96 -0.23 32.97
N ASP A 423 -19.51 -0.32 34.19
CA ASP A 423 -19.54 0.75 35.19
C ASP A 423 -20.16 2.07 34.69
N GLY A 424 -21.17 1.94 33.81
CA GLY A 424 -21.85 3.07 33.16
C GLY A 424 -21.08 3.71 32.01
N TRP A 425 -19.91 3.15 31.66
CA TRP A 425 -19.14 3.55 30.50
C TRP A 425 -19.41 2.63 29.31
N VAL A 426 -19.41 3.22 28.13
CA VAL A 426 -19.25 2.53 26.85
C VAL A 426 -17.87 2.86 26.33
N SER A 427 -17.04 1.84 26.14
CA SER A 427 -15.69 1.93 25.59
C SER A 427 -15.68 1.35 24.19
N VAL A 428 -15.24 2.14 23.23
CA VAL A 428 -15.21 1.74 21.82
C VAL A 428 -13.78 1.85 21.31
N THR A 429 -13.16 0.71 20.97
CA THR A 429 -11.78 0.64 20.45
C THR A 429 -11.77 -0.11 19.13
N PRO A 430 -10.87 0.21 18.18
CA PRO A 430 -10.67 -0.63 17.01
C PRO A 430 -10.06 -1.98 17.41
N LYS A 431 -10.52 -3.08 16.80
CA LYS A 431 -9.89 -4.41 16.93
C LYS A 431 -8.42 -4.42 16.46
N SER A 432 -8.05 -3.48 15.60
CA SER A 432 -6.68 -3.30 15.07
C SER A 432 -6.08 -1.95 15.49
N ARG A 433 -6.19 -1.63 16.78
CA ARG A 433 -5.82 -0.31 17.34
C ARG A 433 -4.42 0.16 16.94
N ALA A 434 -3.40 -0.68 17.11
CA ALA A 434 -2.02 -0.36 16.76
C ALA A 434 -1.85 0.02 15.27
N PHE A 435 -2.51 -0.73 14.37
CA PHE A 435 -2.55 -0.41 12.95
C PHE A 435 -3.26 0.91 12.67
N MET A 436 -4.44 1.14 13.27
CA MET A 436 -5.22 2.36 13.06
C MET A 436 -4.48 3.61 13.56
N ARG A 437 -3.82 3.49 14.72
CA ARG A 437 -2.95 4.54 15.25
C ARG A 437 -1.74 4.79 14.35
N SER A 438 -1.19 3.75 13.73
CA SER A 438 -0.07 3.92 12.78
C SER A 438 -0.45 4.75 11.54
N GLU A 439 -1.72 4.69 11.12
CA GLU A 439 -2.26 5.43 9.97
C GLU A 439 -2.66 6.88 10.32
N ASN A 440 -2.73 7.25 11.60
CA ASN A 440 -3.07 8.62 12.00
C ASN A 440 -2.00 9.61 11.54
N VAL A 441 -2.43 10.69 10.90
CA VAL A 441 -1.61 11.81 10.46
C VAL A 441 -1.37 12.72 11.66
N PRO A 442 -0.11 13.00 12.04
CA PRO A 442 0.17 13.92 13.13
C PRO A 442 -0.45 15.30 12.84
N ARG A 443 -1.15 15.87 13.83
CA ARG A 443 -1.85 17.16 13.66
C ARG A 443 -0.93 18.33 13.33
N PRO A 444 0.32 18.39 13.85
CA PRO A 444 1.34 19.33 13.41
C PRO A 444 1.75 19.21 11.93
N ILE A 445 1.35 18.14 11.23
CA ILE A 445 1.53 17.98 9.79
C ILE A 445 0.20 18.18 9.06
N LEU A 446 -0.90 17.61 9.57
CA LEU A 446 -2.21 17.70 8.94
C LEU A 446 -2.67 19.16 8.74
N PHE A 447 -2.69 19.97 9.79
CA PHE A 447 -3.22 21.34 9.68
C PHE A 447 -2.34 22.23 8.78
N PRO A 448 -1.00 22.27 8.94
CA PRO A 448 -0.16 23.01 8.01
C PRO A 448 -0.28 22.51 6.57
N SER A 449 -0.54 21.22 6.36
CA SER A 449 -0.82 20.68 5.02
C SER A 449 -2.06 21.31 4.42
N ILE A 450 -3.17 21.35 5.17
CA ILE A 450 -4.44 21.87 4.65
C ILE A 450 -4.35 23.39 4.45
N GLU A 451 -3.73 24.12 5.38
CA GLU A 451 -3.48 25.55 5.23
C GLU A 451 -2.64 25.87 4.00
N ARG A 452 -1.60 25.06 3.76
CA ARG A 452 -0.73 25.21 2.60
C ARG A 452 -1.49 24.94 1.31
N GLU A 453 -2.24 23.86 1.23
CA GLU A 453 -3.07 23.51 0.07
C GLU A 453 -4.07 24.62 -0.25
N PHE A 454 -4.75 25.16 0.77
CA PHE A 454 -5.68 26.28 0.60
C PHE A 454 -4.97 27.54 0.12
N ARG A 455 -3.84 27.90 0.72
CA ARG A 455 -3.06 29.11 0.38
C ARG A 455 -2.45 29.04 -1.02
N GLU A 456 -1.98 27.87 -1.44
CA GLU A 456 -1.35 27.63 -2.73
C GLU A 456 -2.38 27.39 -3.85
N GLY A 457 -3.68 27.38 -3.55
CA GLY A 457 -4.74 27.13 -4.52
C GLY A 457 -4.76 25.69 -5.03
N GLY A 458 -4.30 24.74 -4.21
CA GLY A 458 -4.16 23.33 -4.54
C GLY A 458 -2.81 22.76 -4.10
N GLN A 459 -2.55 21.52 -4.47
CA GLN A 459 -1.31 20.82 -4.11
C GLN A 459 -0.21 21.13 -5.11
N THR A 460 0.93 21.59 -4.58
CA THR A 460 2.16 21.74 -5.36
C THR A 460 3.07 20.53 -5.20
N ILE A 461 4.01 20.33 -6.13
CA ILE A 461 5.05 19.28 -6.00
C ILE A 461 5.83 19.46 -4.69
N GLU A 462 6.15 20.70 -4.32
CA GLU A 462 6.86 21.01 -3.07
C GLU A 462 6.01 20.69 -1.83
N HIS A 463 4.69 20.79 -1.92
CA HIS A 463 3.78 20.33 -0.87
C HIS A 463 3.77 18.80 -0.78
N GLY A 464 3.67 18.09 -1.92
CA GLY A 464 3.77 16.64 -1.96
C GLY A 464 5.11 16.10 -1.42
N ILE A 465 6.23 16.75 -1.77
CA ILE A 465 7.56 16.42 -1.25
C ILE A 465 7.63 16.65 0.27
N TRP A 466 7.07 17.75 0.75
CA TRP A 466 7.03 18.01 2.18
C TRP A 466 6.18 16.95 2.91
N LEU A 467 5.03 16.56 2.37
CA LEU A 467 4.19 15.49 2.95
C LEU A 467 4.92 14.14 2.98
N ILE A 468 5.52 13.71 1.86
CA ILE A 468 6.16 12.40 1.75
C ILE A 468 7.40 12.24 2.66
N THR A 469 8.03 13.37 2.98
CA THR A 469 9.20 13.42 3.87
C THR A 469 8.81 13.59 5.34
N SER A 470 7.59 14.07 5.61
CA SER A 470 7.07 14.25 6.97
C SER A 470 6.25 13.05 7.46
N LEU A 471 5.80 12.17 6.57
CA LEU A 471 4.88 11.08 6.88
C LEU A 471 5.43 9.70 6.49
N ARG A 472 4.99 8.68 7.24
CA ARG A 472 5.22 7.27 6.91
C ARG A 472 4.30 6.80 5.78
N ASP A 473 4.64 5.68 5.14
CA ASP A 473 3.85 5.09 4.05
C ASP A 473 2.39 4.82 4.44
N GLU A 474 2.17 4.36 5.67
CA GLU A 474 0.84 4.05 6.20
C GLU A 474 -0.01 5.33 6.37
N GLN A 475 0.61 6.41 6.85
CA GLN A 475 -0.04 7.73 7.01
C GLN A 475 -0.32 8.37 5.66
N LEU A 476 0.54 8.13 4.67
CA LEU A 476 0.37 8.61 3.32
C LEU A 476 -0.79 7.95 2.60
N LEU A 477 -1.25 6.75 3.00
CA LEU A 477 -2.46 6.14 2.42
C LEU A 477 -3.72 6.97 2.68
N TRP A 478 -3.72 7.78 3.75
CA TRP A 478 -4.73 8.79 3.97
C TRP A 478 -4.79 9.71 2.76
N PHE A 479 -3.67 10.35 2.44
CA PHE A 479 -3.48 11.22 1.29
C PHE A 479 -3.68 10.45 -0.04
N GLY A 480 -3.09 9.28 -0.21
CA GLY A 480 -3.06 8.52 -1.46
C GLY A 480 -4.42 8.11 -1.99
N SER A 481 -5.38 7.79 -1.10
CA SER A 481 -6.77 7.55 -1.51
C SER A 481 -7.47 8.80 -2.05
N PHE A 482 -7.08 9.98 -1.55
CA PHE A 482 -7.58 11.25 -2.04
C PHE A 482 -6.88 11.65 -3.33
N PHE A 483 -5.56 11.47 -3.43
CA PHE A 483 -4.73 12.03 -4.50
C PHE A 483 -4.32 11.04 -5.59
N GLY A 484 -4.81 9.80 -5.54
CA GLY A 484 -4.52 8.77 -6.54
C GLY A 484 -3.06 8.32 -6.57
N PHE A 485 -2.31 8.53 -5.48
CA PHE A 485 -0.89 8.19 -5.43
C PHE A 485 -0.70 6.66 -5.48
N GLY A 486 -0.21 6.17 -6.61
CA GLY A 486 0.46 4.86 -6.65
C GLY A 486 1.77 4.90 -5.86
N GLY A 487 2.29 3.75 -5.46
CA GLY A 487 3.53 3.63 -4.67
C GLY A 487 4.76 4.10 -5.44
N GLU A 488 4.67 4.08 -6.77
CA GLU A 488 5.64 4.65 -7.71
C GLU A 488 5.72 6.18 -7.53
N TYR A 489 4.56 6.83 -7.41
CA TYR A 489 4.47 8.26 -7.16
C TYR A 489 5.10 8.66 -5.83
N LEU A 490 4.81 7.89 -4.78
CA LEU A 490 5.41 8.11 -3.46
C LEU A 490 6.94 8.02 -3.54
N SER A 491 7.46 7.01 -4.24
CA SER A 491 8.90 6.80 -4.39
C SER A 491 9.56 7.92 -5.23
N ALA A 492 8.86 8.40 -6.26
CA ALA A 492 9.27 9.56 -7.06
C ALA A 492 9.38 10.85 -6.23
N LEU A 493 8.37 11.17 -5.43
CA LEU A 493 8.42 12.33 -4.54
C LEU A 493 9.50 12.18 -3.47
N ARG A 494 9.72 10.98 -2.92
CA ARG A 494 10.81 10.73 -1.98
C ARG A 494 12.17 10.95 -2.62
N LEU A 495 12.35 10.52 -3.86
CA LEU A 495 13.58 10.80 -4.60
C LEU A 495 13.79 12.31 -4.72
N LEU A 496 12.78 13.07 -5.13
CA LEU A 496 12.86 14.53 -5.22
C LEU A 496 13.10 15.18 -3.85
N GLY A 497 12.52 14.65 -2.78
CA GLY A 497 12.75 15.10 -1.40
C GLY A 497 14.16 14.82 -0.89
N ALA A 498 14.79 13.73 -1.36
CA ALA A 498 16.17 13.38 -1.04
C ALA A 498 17.20 14.22 -1.83
N LEU A 499 16.77 14.96 -2.85
CA LEU A 499 17.61 15.93 -3.56
C LEU A 499 17.74 17.22 -2.76
N GLY A 500 18.95 17.79 -2.73
CA GLY A 500 19.14 19.15 -2.22
C GLY A 500 18.33 20.18 -3.02
N PRO A 501 17.98 21.36 -2.46
CA PRO A 501 17.10 22.33 -3.12
C PRO A 501 17.53 22.74 -4.53
N ASN A 502 18.84 22.89 -4.77
CA ASN A 502 19.38 23.23 -6.10
C ASN A 502 19.25 22.05 -7.08
N ALA A 503 19.61 20.84 -6.65
CA ALA A 503 19.48 19.62 -7.44
C ALA A 503 18.01 19.37 -7.83
N ARG A 504 17.09 19.51 -6.87
CA ARG A 504 15.66 19.40 -7.11
C ARG A 504 15.18 20.42 -8.14
N ARG A 505 15.56 21.70 -7.98
CA ARG A 505 15.20 22.76 -8.94
C ARG A 505 15.70 22.45 -10.35
N LEU A 506 16.96 22.01 -10.46
CA LEU A 506 17.56 21.63 -11.74
C LEU A 506 16.80 20.47 -12.38
N VAL A 507 16.48 19.41 -11.61
CA VAL A 507 15.68 18.27 -12.10
C VAL A 507 14.31 18.72 -12.59
N LEU A 508 13.60 19.55 -11.81
CA LEU A 508 12.29 20.10 -12.18
C LEU A 508 12.36 21.04 -13.41
N GLN A 509 13.53 21.58 -13.74
CA GLN A 509 13.80 22.34 -14.96
C GLN A 509 14.20 21.45 -16.16
N GLY A 510 14.22 20.13 -15.98
CA GLY A 510 14.61 19.15 -17.00
C GLY A 510 16.10 18.83 -17.04
N THR A 511 16.90 19.32 -16.08
CA THR A 511 18.31 18.95 -15.96
C THR A 511 18.44 17.52 -15.47
N GLN A 512 19.49 16.85 -15.92
CA GLN A 512 19.81 15.48 -15.55
C GLN A 512 20.73 15.46 -14.32
N ILE A 513 20.42 14.58 -13.36
CA ILE A 513 21.28 14.32 -12.20
C ILE A 513 21.72 12.87 -12.22
N SER A 514 23.02 12.63 -12.31
CA SER A 514 23.58 11.28 -12.29
C SER A 514 23.24 10.55 -10.99
N TYR A 515 22.88 9.27 -11.09
CA TYR A 515 22.69 8.30 -10.01
C TYR A 515 23.92 8.26 -9.09
N GLY A 516 25.13 8.32 -9.67
CA GLY A 516 26.38 8.44 -8.93
C GLY A 516 26.41 9.61 -7.94
N SER A 517 25.78 10.73 -8.32
CA SER A 517 25.70 11.95 -7.51
C SER A 517 24.54 11.99 -6.50
N LEU A 518 23.64 11.00 -6.54
CA LEU A 518 22.55 10.90 -5.56
C LEU A 518 23.11 10.54 -4.18
N SER A 519 22.45 11.06 -3.13
CA SER A 519 22.69 10.64 -1.75
C SER A 519 22.35 9.14 -1.58
N PRO A 520 22.83 8.45 -0.53
CA PRO A 520 22.46 7.06 -0.28
C PRO A 520 20.93 6.84 -0.23
N GLN A 521 20.20 7.80 0.36
CA GLN A 521 18.74 7.78 0.37
C GLN A 521 18.14 8.01 -1.02
N GLY A 522 18.69 8.92 -1.81
CA GLY A 522 18.28 9.13 -3.21
C GLY A 522 18.50 7.88 -4.06
N LYS A 523 19.64 7.19 -3.92
CA LYS A 523 19.92 5.92 -4.61
C LYS A 523 18.90 4.85 -4.23
N LYS A 524 18.57 4.72 -2.93
CA LYS A 524 17.53 3.81 -2.45
C LYS A 524 16.17 4.12 -3.09
N HIS A 525 15.74 5.38 -3.12
CA HIS A 525 14.45 5.75 -3.73
C HIS A 525 14.44 5.55 -5.25
N TYR A 526 15.56 5.78 -5.93
CA TYR A 526 15.72 5.46 -7.34
C TYR A 526 15.55 3.95 -7.60
N GLU A 527 16.18 3.10 -6.78
CA GLU A 527 15.99 1.65 -6.82
C GLU A 527 14.53 1.25 -6.54
N GLU A 528 13.91 1.85 -5.51
CA GLU A 528 12.49 1.62 -5.19
C GLU A 528 11.58 2.00 -6.36
N ILE A 529 11.84 3.11 -7.07
CA ILE A 529 11.09 3.48 -8.28
C ILE A 529 11.22 2.38 -9.32
N LEU A 530 12.43 1.92 -9.63
CA LEU A 530 12.66 0.88 -10.63
C LEU A 530 12.05 -0.48 -10.24
N ILE A 531 12.06 -0.81 -8.95
CA ILE A 531 11.47 -2.07 -8.44
C ILE A 531 9.93 -1.99 -8.44
N ARG A 532 9.36 -0.82 -8.10
CA ARG A 532 7.91 -0.61 -7.96
C ARG A 532 7.22 -0.22 -9.26
N SER A 533 7.92 0.41 -10.21
CA SER A 533 7.33 0.91 -11.46
C SER A 533 6.80 -0.23 -12.32
N GLN A 534 5.47 -0.36 -12.39
CA GLN A 534 4.78 -1.13 -13.42
C GLN A 534 4.81 -0.42 -14.77
N ALA A 535 5.13 0.87 -14.78
CA ALA A 535 5.17 1.67 -16.00
C ALA A 535 6.08 0.99 -17.02
N ALA A 536 5.46 0.60 -18.13
CA ALA A 536 6.10 0.37 -19.40
C ALA A 536 7.31 1.31 -19.55
N PHE A 537 8.50 0.76 -19.80
CA PHE A 537 9.68 1.54 -20.13
C PHE A 537 9.46 2.23 -21.49
N VAL A 538 8.71 3.33 -21.51
CA VAL A 538 8.38 4.05 -22.76
C VAL A 538 9.54 4.98 -23.11
N PRO A 539 10.16 4.82 -24.31
CA PRO A 539 11.03 5.86 -24.82
C PRO A 539 10.22 7.09 -25.12
N VAL A 540 10.82 8.21 -24.81
CA VAL A 540 10.27 9.49 -25.22
C VAL A 540 10.71 9.70 -26.66
N TRP A 541 9.79 9.49 -27.61
CA TRP A 541 10.00 9.78 -29.03
C TRP A 541 9.30 11.08 -29.42
N ASP A 542 9.79 11.73 -30.47
CA ASP A 542 9.36 13.03 -30.99
C ASP A 542 8.27 12.92 -32.09
N GLY A 543 7.76 11.71 -32.33
CA GLY A 543 6.85 11.37 -33.43
C GLY A 543 5.41 11.03 -33.03
N ASN A 544 4.60 10.76 -34.05
CA ASN A 544 3.17 10.40 -34.02
C ASN A 544 2.84 9.37 -32.93
N PRO A 545 1.73 9.49 -32.16
CA PRO A 545 1.32 8.49 -31.16
C PRO A 545 1.19 7.05 -31.70
N TYR A 546 1.02 6.86 -33.01
CA TYR A 546 1.05 5.53 -33.63
C TYR A 546 2.48 4.93 -33.72
N ASP A 547 3.53 5.74 -33.62
CA ASP A 547 4.93 5.30 -33.49
C ASP A 547 5.34 5.04 -32.03
N GLU A 548 4.53 5.44 -31.03
CA GLU A 548 4.85 5.23 -29.61
C GLU A 548 4.94 3.73 -29.25
N TRP A 549 4.13 2.88 -29.89
CA TRP A 549 4.17 1.44 -29.67
C TRP A 549 5.47 0.82 -30.23
N SER A 550 5.80 1.14 -31.49
CA SER A 550 7.03 0.73 -32.17
C SER A 550 8.28 1.24 -31.44
N ALA A 551 8.20 2.47 -30.91
CA ALA A 551 9.26 3.05 -30.10
C ALA A 551 9.36 2.30 -28.76
N HIS A 552 8.25 2.06 -28.05
CA HIS A 552 8.23 1.28 -26.81
C HIS A 552 8.93 -0.07 -26.95
N GLU A 553 8.63 -0.78 -28.03
CA GLU A 553 9.33 -2.03 -28.36
C GLU A 553 10.82 -1.82 -28.68
N ALA A 554 11.18 -0.77 -29.42
CA ALA A 554 12.57 -0.46 -29.74
C ALA A 554 13.40 -0.13 -28.50
N ALA A 555 12.87 0.64 -27.54
CA ALA A 555 13.60 0.94 -26.31
C ALA A 555 13.60 -0.21 -25.30
N ASN A 556 12.54 -1.02 -25.24
CA ASN A 556 12.59 -2.28 -24.50
C ASN A 556 13.70 -3.17 -25.10
N ARG A 557 13.73 -3.35 -26.42
CA ARG A 557 14.77 -4.13 -27.11
C ARG A 557 16.18 -3.61 -26.81
N ASP A 558 16.36 -2.29 -26.83
CA ASP A 558 17.68 -1.70 -26.65
C ASP A 558 18.11 -1.63 -25.17
N TRP A 559 17.16 -1.54 -24.22
CA TRP A 559 17.45 -1.54 -22.78
C TRP A 559 17.64 -2.95 -22.21
N PHE A 560 16.84 -3.92 -22.69
CA PHE A 560 16.87 -5.32 -22.24
C PHE A 560 17.72 -6.22 -23.13
N GLY A 561 18.31 -5.69 -24.20
CA GLY A 561 19.34 -6.37 -25.00
C GLY A 561 18.86 -7.24 -26.17
N GLY A 562 17.55 -7.51 -26.32
CA GLY A 562 17.10 -8.65 -27.13
C GLY A 562 15.98 -8.41 -28.13
N LYS A 563 16.09 -9.05 -29.30
CA LYS A 563 15.02 -9.24 -30.31
C LYS A 563 13.85 -10.12 -29.82
N HIS A 564 13.90 -10.62 -28.59
CA HIS A 564 13.06 -11.73 -28.09
C HIS A 564 12.17 -11.36 -26.90
N LEU A 565 12.14 -10.10 -26.47
CA LEU A 565 11.54 -9.70 -25.19
C LEU A 565 10.34 -8.75 -25.35
N VAL A 566 9.45 -9.04 -26.30
CA VAL A 566 8.17 -8.34 -26.40
C VAL A 566 7.18 -8.97 -25.42
N GLY A 567 7.33 -8.63 -24.14
CA GLY A 567 6.66 -9.32 -23.04
C GLY A 567 6.36 -8.46 -21.81
N GLY A 568 6.10 -7.15 -21.98
CA GLY A 568 5.56 -6.27 -20.93
C GLY A 568 6.46 -6.02 -19.69
N PRO A 569 6.09 -5.04 -18.83
CA PRO A 569 6.92 -4.45 -17.76
C PRO A 569 7.10 -5.35 -16.52
N THR A 570 7.67 -6.53 -16.74
CA THR A 570 7.84 -7.55 -15.70
C THR A 570 9.30 -7.84 -15.35
N HIS A 571 10.23 -7.20 -16.05
CA HIS A 571 11.66 -7.31 -15.81
C HIS A 571 12.02 -6.71 -14.45
N ASP A 572 12.81 -7.46 -13.68
CA ASP A 572 13.42 -6.94 -12.48
C ASP A 572 14.67 -6.16 -12.82
N LEU A 573 14.99 -5.14 -12.03
CA LEU A 573 16.21 -4.37 -12.22
C LEU A 573 17.46 -5.26 -12.20
N THR A 574 17.44 -6.32 -11.39
CA THR A 574 18.58 -7.25 -11.30
C THR A 574 18.72 -8.18 -12.50
N ASP A 575 17.73 -8.25 -13.39
CA ASP A 575 17.88 -8.96 -14.66
C ASP A 575 18.74 -8.20 -15.63
N VAL A 576 18.44 -6.92 -15.77
CA VAL A 576 19.15 -6.03 -16.67
C VAL A 576 20.51 -5.65 -16.10
N HIS A 577 20.60 -5.51 -14.77
CA HIS A 577 21.80 -5.10 -14.05
C HIS A 577 22.06 -5.97 -12.83
N PRO A 578 22.54 -7.21 -13.01
CA PRO A 578 22.92 -8.08 -11.90
C PRO A 578 24.05 -7.47 -11.04
N ASN A 579 24.80 -6.51 -11.59
CA ASN A 579 25.89 -5.80 -10.92
C ASN A 579 25.49 -4.44 -10.33
N GLY A 580 24.20 -4.11 -10.32
CA GLY A 580 23.68 -2.83 -9.80
C GLY A 580 23.62 -1.71 -10.83
N ILE A 581 23.01 -0.59 -10.43
CA ILE A 581 22.77 0.57 -11.31
C ILE A 581 24.11 1.25 -11.64
N PRO A 582 24.48 1.38 -12.92
CA PRO A 582 25.64 2.14 -13.35
C PRO A 582 25.65 3.58 -12.84
N VAL A 583 26.85 4.07 -12.53
CA VAL A 583 27.07 5.40 -11.96
C VAL A 583 26.57 6.51 -12.89
N ASP A 584 26.58 6.28 -14.19
CA ASP A 584 26.15 7.22 -15.23
C ASP A 584 24.64 7.18 -15.54
N ALA A 585 23.88 6.28 -14.91
CA ALA A 585 22.43 6.42 -14.85
C ALA A 585 22.07 7.81 -14.30
N TYR A 586 20.89 8.35 -14.60
CA TYR A 586 20.49 9.68 -14.18
C TYR A 586 18.98 9.80 -13.94
N VAL A 587 18.61 10.88 -13.27
CA VAL A 587 17.24 11.31 -12.98
C VAL A 587 16.99 12.60 -13.74
N SER A 588 15.86 12.69 -14.44
CA SER A 588 15.36 13.93 -15.02
C SER A 588 13.85 14.01 -14.87
N VAL A 589 13.29 15.21 -14.83
CA VAL A 589 11.83 15.41 -14.93
C VAL A 589 11.50 15.97 -16.30
N MET A 590 10.53 15.37 -16.98
CA MET A 590 9.89 15.95 -18.15
C MET A 590 8.58 16.58 -17.74
N ASN A 591 8.44 17.88 -18.00
CA ASN A 591 7.20 18.61 -17.78
C ASN A 591 6.28 18.31 -18.97
N PHE A 592 5.06 17.79 -18.75
CA PHE A 592 4.06 17.63 -19.81
C PHE A 592 3.46 19.00 -20.16
N ASP A 593 4.24 19.87 -20.79
CA ASP A 593 3.64 20.87 -21.67
C ASP A 593 3.52 20.21 -23.04
N ARG A 594 2.30 19.78 -23.41
CA ARG A 594 2.00 19.12 -24.71
C ARG A 594 2.60 19.85 -25.91
N ARG A 595 2.91 21.14 -25.79
CA ARG A 595 3.52 21.95 -26.87
C ARG A 595 5.05 21.99 -26.82
N ALA A 596 5.68 21.75 -25.68
CA ALA A 596 7.14 21.83 -25.53
C ALA A 596 7.86 20.48 -25.72
N VAL A 597 7.16 19.35 -25.45
CA VAL A 597 7.71 17.98 -25.63
C VAL A 597 8.22 17.76 -27.05
N ASN A 598 7.57 18.34 -28.07
CA ASN A 598 7.97 18.22 -29.48
C ASN A 598 9.27 18.95 -29.85
N SER A 599 9.89 19.73 -28.96
CA SER A 599 10.99 20.65 -29.35
C SER A 599 12.34 20.42 -28.69
N ARG A 600 12.46 19.55 -27.67
CA ARG A 600 13.70 19.43 -26.86
C ARG A 600 14.35 18.04 -26.80
N VAL A 601 13.81 17.02 -27.46
CA VAL A 601 14.41 15.68 -27.47
C VAL A 601 15.24 15.50 -28.75
N LYS A 602 16.43 16.12 -28.83
CA LYS A 602 17.36 15.96 -29.97
C LYS A 602 18.46 14.92 -29.73
N GLU A 603 18.53 14.29 -28.56
CA GLU A 603 19.52 13.25 -28.26
C GLU A 603 18.86 11.87 -28.10
N ARG A 604 19.32 10.89 -28.87
CA ARG A 604 18.96 9.47 -28.76
C ARG A 604 19.44 8.93 -27.42
N GLY A 605 18.53 8.81 -26.45
CA GLY A 605 18.79 8.19 -25.15
C GLY A 605 17.57 7.40 -24.69
N TYR A 606 17.81 6.28 -24.02
CA TYR A 606 16.73 5.41 -23.55
C TYR A 606 16.19 5.88 -22.20
N THR A 607 14.92 5.58 -21.90
CA THR A 607 14.23 6.12 -20.70
C THR A 607 13.46 5.05 -19.94
N ALA A 608 13.74 4.86 -18.64
CA ALA A 608 12.76 4.29 -17.72
C ALA A 608 11.87 5.43 -17.20
N SER A 609 10.69 5.58 -17.79
CA SER A 609 9.75 6.62 -17.39
C SER A 609 8.88 6.10 -16.26
N GLY A 610 9.12 6.55 -15.02
CA GLY A 610 8.11 6.49 -13.98
C GLY A 610 7.06 7.54 -14.31
N ALA A 611 6.02 7.15 -15.06
CA ALA A 611 4.96 8.07 -15.42
C ALA A 611 4.10 8.34 -14.17
N VAL A 612 4.34 9.50 -13.58
CA VAL A 612 3.64 10.02 -12.41
C VAL A 612 2.38 10.71 -12.92
N TRP A 613 1.32 9.91 -13.09
CA TRP A 613 -0.02 10.38 -13.47
C TRP A 613 -0.80 10.68 -12.20
N THR A 614 -0.99 11.95 -11.87
CA THR A 614 -1.60 12.29 -10.56
C THR A 614 -3.05 12.74 -10.69
N ILE A 615 -3.44 13.40 -11.78
CA ILE A 615 -4.76 14.04 -11.87
C ILE A 615 -5.51 13.70 -13.17
N GLY A 616 -4.78 13.31 -14.22
CA GLY A 616 -5.37 13.08 -15.55
C GLY A 616 -6.44 11.98 -15.54
N ARG A 617 -6.24 10.93 -14.75
CA ARG A 617 -7.18 9.81 -14.69
C ARG A 617 -8.50 10.15 -13.97
N VAL A 618 -8.48 10.99 -12.93
CA VAL A 618 -9.71 11.44 -12.25
C VAL A 618 -10.47 12.43 -13.14
N ALA A 619 -9.75 13.34 -13.82
CA ALA A 619 -10.35 14.23 -14.81
C ALA A 619 -10.95 13.45 -15.99
N MET A 620 -10.26 12.41 -16.50
CA MET A 620 -10.80 11.53 -17.54
C MET A 620 -11.97 10.68 -17.05
N GLN A 621 -11.95 10.15 -15.83
CA GLN A 621 -13.08 9.39 -15.28
C GLN A 621 -14.32 10.27 -15.05
N LEU A 622 -14.15 11.51 -14.62
CA LEU A 622 -15.24 12.49 -14.51
C LEU A 622 -15.78 12.89 -15.88
N PHE A 623 -14.89 13.03 -16.87
CA PHE A 623 -15.25 13.27 -18.27
C PHE A 623 -16.00 12.08 -18.90
N GLU A 624 -15.54 10.85 -18.67
CA GLU A 624 -16.16 9.60 -19.12
C GLU A 624 -17.51 9.34 -18.43
N ALA A 625 -17.69 9.80 -17.19
CA ALA A 625 -18.95 9.72 -16.46
C ALA A 625 -20.02 10.72 -16.95
N GLY A 626 -19.70 11.56 -17.94
CA GLY A 626 -20.64 12.53 -18.50
C GLY A 626 -20.98 13.69 -17.54
N GLU A 627 -20.19 13.90 -16.48
CA GLU A 627 -20.28 15.11 -15.67
C GLU A 627 -19.70 16.27 -16.48
N GLU A 628 -20.54 16.95 -17.26
CA GLU A 628 -20.14 18.08 -18.11
C GLU A 628 -19.34 19.14 -17.33
N ALA A 629 -18.42 19.77 -18.07
CA ALA A 629 -17.38 20.73 -17.70
C ALA A 629 -17.81 22.02 -16.97
N SER A 630 -19.02 22.08 -16.39
CA SER A 630 -19.46 23.17 -15.50
C SER A 630 -18.98 23.00 -14.06
N ASN A 631 -18.46 21.83 -13.69
CA ASN A 631 -17.96 21.59 -12.35
C ASN A 631 -16.64 22.38 -12.16
N GLU A 632 -16.61 23.39 -11.28
CA GLU A 632 -15.37 24.07 -10.86
C GLU A 632 -14.26 23.07 -10.52
N ARG A 633 -14.63 21.87 -10.05
CA ARG A 633 -13.74 20.73 -9.80
C ARG A 633 -13.01 20.21 -11.04
N PHE A 634 -13.68 20.16 -12.20
CA PHE A 634 -13.08 19.73 -13.48
C PHE A 634 -12.11 20.80 -14.00
N SER A 635 -12.53 22.06 -14.02
CA SER A 635 -11.66 23.18 -14.39
C SER A 635 -10.47 23.34 -13.44
N PHE A 636 -10.66 23.13 -12.14
CA PHE A 636 -9.59 23.11 -11.13
C PHE A 636 -8.63 21.94 -11.34
N ALA A 637 -9.14 20.73 -11.64
CA ALA A 637 -8.30 19.58 -11.98
C ALA A 637 -7.49 19.82 -13.26
N MET A 638 -8.11 20.39 -14.30
CA MET A 638 -7.47 20.72 -15.58
C MET A 638 -6.47 21.89 -15.49
N MET A 639 -6.72 22.90 -14.65
CA MET A 639 -5.80 24.02 -14.43
C MET A 639 -4.61 23.67 -13.53
N ASN A 640 -4.76 22.70 -12.64
CA ASN A 640 -3.70 22.22 -11.73
C ASN A 640 -3.01 20.93 -12.21
N LEU A 641 -3.32 20.47 -13.42
CA LEU A 641 -2.69 19.34 -14.09
C LEU A 641 -1.25 19.69 -14.51
N LYS A 642 -0.32 19.66 -13.55
CA LYS A 642 1.12 19.52 -13.84
C LYS A 642 1.46 18.04 -13.73
N ASP A 643 1.12 17.28 -14.76
CA ASP A 643 1.71 15.95 -14.92
C ASP A 643 3.21 16.15 -15.17
N PHE A 644 4.03 15.55 -14.32
CA PHE A 644 5.47 15.51 -14.51
C PHE A 644 5.87 14.05 -14.57
N VAL A 645 6.66 13.68 -15.58
CA VAL A 645 7.24 12.34 -15.66
C VAL A 645 8.60 12.41 -15.01
N LEU A 646 8.75 11.73 -13.88
CA LEU A 646 10.07 11.47 -13.33
C LEU A 646 10.69 10.35 -14.16
N THR A 647 11.60 10.74 -15.04
CA THR A 647 12.36 9.81 -15.87
C THR A 647 13.64 9.39 -15.14
N CYS A 648 13.77 8.10 -14.89
CA CYS A 648 15.01 7.47 -14.49
C CYS A 648 15.67 6.95 -15.76
N ARG A 649 16.70 7.64 -16.25
CA ARG A 649 17.33 7.33 -17.53
C ARG A 649 18.70 6.75 -17.33
N THR A 650 19.18 6.12 -18.38
CA THR A 650 20.49 5.52 -18.39
C THR A 650 21.20 5.86 -19.68
N THR A 651 22.53 5.83 -19.67
CA THR A 651 23.31 6.20 -20.86
C THR A 651 23.21 5.13 -21.94
N SER A 652 23.65 5.45 -23.15
CA SER A 652 23.82 4.43 -24.19
C SER A 652 24.85 3.36 -23.81
N THR A 653 25.77 3.65 -22.89
CA THR A 653 26.72 2.67 -22.32
C THR A 653 26.01 1.65 -21.44
N PHE A 654 25.01 2.09 -20.66
CA PHE A 654 24.15 1.22 -19.86
C PHE A 654 23.36 0.25 -20.73
N ALA A 655 22.74 0.73 -21.81
CA ALA A 655 22.04 -0.11 -22.80
C ALA A 655 22.99 -1.12 -23.45
N ARG A 656 24.21 -0.69 -23.81
CA ARG A 656 25.24 -1.60 -24.35
C ARG A 656 25.68 -2.69 -23.36
N GLY A 657 25.73 -2.40 -22.06
CA GLY A 657 26.04 -3.41 -21.04
C GLY A 657 25.02 -4.55 -21.03
N ALA A 658 23.73 -4.21 -21.08
CA ALA A 658 22.63 -5.17 -21.19
C ALA A 658 22.66 -5.95 -22.52
N ILE A 659 22.92 -5.26 -23.64
CA ILE A 659 23.09 -5.86 -24.97
C ILE A 659 24.29 -6.83 -25.02
N LEU A 660 25.42 -6.51 -24.37
CA LEU A 660 26.59 -7.39 -24.35
C LEU A 660 26.34 -8.67 -23.57
N THR A 661 25.58 -8.62 -22.46
CA THR A 661 25.12 -9.83 -21.76
C THR A 661 24.26 -10.71 -22.67
N ASP A 662 23.30 -10.14 -23.41
CA ASP A 662 22.40 -10.92 -24.28
C ASP A 662 23.12 -11.48 -25.53
N GLN A 663 23.99 -10.69 -26.17
CA GLN A 663 24.78 -11.15 -27.33
C GLN A 663 25.86 -12.17 -26.96
N SER A 664 26.40 -12.13 -25.73
CA SER A 664 27.31 -13.17 -25.24
C SER A 664 26.60 -14.51 -25.01
N LEU A 665 25.29 -14.49 -24.75
CA LEU A 665 24.46 -15.67 -24.54
C LEU A 665 23.94 -16.27 -25.86
N ALA A 666 23.75 -15.44 -26.89
CA ALA A 666 23.40 -15.86 -28.25
C ALA A 666 24.62 -16.03 -29.17
N SER A 667 25.84 -16.16 -28.61
CA SER A 667 27.03 -16.36 -29.43
C SER A 667 26.98 -17.74 -30.09
N GLU A 668 27.45 -17.80 -31.33
CA GLU A 668 27.72 -19.03 -32.09
C GLU A 668 28.64 -20.05 -31.36
N PHE A 669 29.18 -19.67 -30.19
CA PHE A 669 30.02 -20.50 -29.33
C PHE A 669 29.26 -21.17 -28.16
N GLY A 670 27.93 -21.00 -28.07
CA GLY A 670 27.08 -21.62 -27.04
C GLY A 670 27.11 -20.92 -25.68
N SER A 671 26.55 -21.56 -24.64
CA SER A 671 26.50 -21.04 -23.27
C SER A 671 27.89 -20.67 -22.73
N TYR A 672 28.00 -19.72 -21.80
CA TYR A 672 29.29 -19.38 -21.16
C TYR A 672 30.05 -20.63 -20.68
N ARG A 673 29.36 -21.63 -20.16
CA ARG A 673 29.96 -22.90 -19.68
C ARG A 673 30.53 -23.79 -20.78
N SER A 674 30.07 -23.65 -22.02
CA SER A 674 30.63 -24.38 -23.17
C SER A 674 31.84 -23.68 -23.77
N LEU A 675 32.19 -22.47 -23.32
CA LEU A 675 33.41 -21.80 -23.75
C LEU A 675 34.65 -22.48 -23.15
N PRO A 676 35.77 -22.53 -23.91
CA PRO A 676 37.07 -22.96 -23.40
C PRO A 676 37.44 -22.25 -22.08
N GLU A 677 38.05 -23.00 -21.15
CA GLU A 677 38.29 -22.54 -19.78
C GLU A 677 39.20 -21.29 -19.72
N ASP A 678 40.19 -21.23 -20.60
CA ASP A 678 41.10 -20.09 -20.77
C ASP A 678 40.37 -18.83 -21.27
N PHE A 679 39.41 -19.00 -22.18
CA PHE A 679 38.58 -17.89 -22.65
C PHE A 679 37.63 -17.39 -21.55
N ARG A 680 37.02 -18.30 -20.79
CA ARG A 680 36.23 -17.96 -19.60
C ARG A 680 37.05 -17.18 -18.57
N LYS A 681 38.25 -17.65 -18.24
CA LYS A 681 39.17 -16.93 -17.33
C LYS A 681 39.48 -15.52 -17.82
N SER A 682 39.67 -15.35 -19.12
CA SER A 682 39.92 -14.03 -19.71
C SER A 682 38.72 -13.09 -19.57
N ILE A 683 37.50 -13.59 -19.78
CA ILE A 683 36.26 -12.83 -19.54
C ILE A 683 36.12 -12.47 -18.06
N GLU A 684 36.34 -13.42 -17.15
CA GLU A 684 36.30 -13.22 -15.70
C GLU A 684 37.31 -12.15 -15.24
N GLU A 685 38.53 -12.16 -15.78
CA GLU A 685 39.53 -11.14 -15.49
C GLU A 685 39.12 -9.75 -15.97
N VAL A 686 38.54 -9.64 -17.18
CA VAL A 686 38.04 -8.36 -17.71
C VAL A 686 36.88 -7.86 -16.86
N MET A 687 35.91 -8.73 -16.54
CA MET A 687 34.79 -8.40 -15.66
C MET A 687 35.26 -8.00 -14.26
N LYS A 688 36.31 -8.64 -13.73
CA LYS A 688 36.92 -8.28 -12.45
C LYS A 688 37.56 -6.90 -12.53
N ARG A 689 38.37 -6.62 -13.56
CA ARG A 689 38.95 -5.27 -13.77
C ARG A 689 37.87 -4.20 -13.90
N MET A 690 36.77 -4.45 -14.62
CA MET A 690 35.68 -3.48 -14.73
C MET A 690 34.96 -3.24 -13.39
N ARG A 691 34.79 -4.28 -12.57
CA ARG A 691 34.26 -4.14 -11.20
C ARG A 691 35.22 -3.34 -10.31
N ASP A 692 36.51 -3.63 -10.38
CA ASP A 692 37.55 -2.93 -9.60
C ASP A 692 37.66 -1.44 -9.99
N ILE A 693 37.37 -1.09 -11.25
CA ILE A 693 37.29 0.30 -11.73
C ILE A 693 36.01 0.99 -11.19
N GLY A 694 34.90 0.26 -11.08
CA GLY A 694 33.66 0.75 -10.48
C GLY A 694 33.74 0.95 -8.95
N ASP A 695 34.64 0.24 -8.28
CA ASP A 695 34.89 0.29 -6.83
C ASP A 695 35.88 1.38 -6.39
N LEU A 696 36.23 2.32 -7.27
CA LEU A 696 37.01 3.50 -6.91
C LEU A 696 36.25 4.34 -5.86
N ARG A 697 36.55 4.06 -4.59
CA ARG A 697 36.27 4.95 -3.46
C ARG A 697 36.75 6.35 -3.82
N PRO A 698 36.03 7.41 -3.42
CA PRO A 698 36.47 8.77 -3.65
C PRO A 698 37.87 8.93 -3.06
N VAL A 699 38.83 9.24 -3.93
CA VAL A 699 40.12 9.77 -3.53
C VAL A 699 39.82 11.08 -2.80
N ARG A 700 40.22 11.15 -1.53
CA ARG A 700 40.04 12.31 -0.66
C ARG A 700 40.66 13.57 -1.22
#